data_AF-A0A1Q6ZM07-F1
#
_entry.id   AF-A0A1Q6ZM07-F1
#
_cell.length_a   1.000
_cell.length_b   1.000
_cell.length_c   1.000
_cell.angle_alpha   90.00
_cell.angle_beta   90.00
_cell.angle_gamma   90.00
#
_symmetry.space_group_name_H-M   'P 1'
#
loop_
_entity.id
_entity.type
_entity.pdbx_description
1 polymer ?
#
loop_
_entity_poly.entity_id
_entity_poly.type
_entity_poly.pdbx_seq_one_letter_code
_entity_poly.pdbx_strand_id
1 'polypeptide(L)'
;MANRLFARVFGTRFDRALKRIQPIVDAILEQEQRLKDLSDADLQAQTAKFREIIAQRTGALHAEVERLKQAKHDCPDPEERANLSDLLAKAEQSFVTTLQSTLDDILPEAFATVREASRRLLGTEVVVTGHPLKWDMVPYDVQLIGGIVLHQGKIAEMATGEGKTLVATLPLYLNALAGRGAHLVTVNNYLARRDSQWMGHLFKWLGLTVGCIDDTQPSTPERRAAYYCDITYGTNNEFGFDYLRDNMVFTLEQRVQRGHIFAIIDEVDSILIDEARTPLIISGPVGAESDEKYAQFNAQVVQLVRRQTAVANDLLARGEPLLEQPETQYEGATLLYQAQLGMPKNKKLLKLLNEQGVKQLVQRVELDRLADRKLPAREQKMRHIEDDLFFVMDERGRAVHLTDKGVETMSPSDPTLFVVPDISHAIHEIEHDEHLSANEKIERRRAVEAEYAIKSETLHIIHKLLQAHALYEKDVEYVVQDGQVFIVDEFTGRLMPGRRWSDGLHQAVEAKEGVTVREETQTLATITIQNYFRMYEKLAGMTGTAETEETEFHEIYKLEVVVIPTNRPVRRVDKHDLVYKTRKEKYDAIMDEIERQHKRGLPVLVGTTNVEVSETLARLLKRRGLKHEVLNAKFHQREAEIVAQAGQPGSITIATNMAGRGTDIKLGPGVKKCQVCGIKSREAPFGQKIEPPDLTAEQIKELKCNEDPPCGLVIIGTERHEARRIDRQLRGRSGRQGDPGQSIFFLSLEDDLMRLFGSDRIARIMDRTGAEEGEVITHPWVTAAIGQAQKRVELQNFQARKKLLQFDDVMNQQREVIYSRRLYALEGGEELKAEAQRMIDGATERLADSLIADYDDPGQWDRDLIETEFLQKFLMSVPGVTDAGRIRNRDELIRAAHEAGRAAFQKKLDYMREVEAKVGAARLGEQALAHVSLGVIDEKWKDHLYDLDQLREGIYLRGYGQKDPLVEYKQDAYEMFVGLMADLQATFAERWLKLQIEIGPPPGQGPQRPSPSGRGVTGPAGGLPGAARRQAPMVASKAAADGLVTSGEPPPPSAQRAASGIAEPAFAANPYAGVGRNDPCPCGRPSTPNSPTHLPRSRSARHRRPPRAPRRYRTGNGCRRTCATTPPLRPWRSAERGLRGRTRSALARLIPRHSCAPRGRTDGWASQPRP
;
A
#
# COMPACT_ATOMS: atom_id res chain seq x y z
N MET A 1 -26.06 28.97 7.10
CA MET A 1 -25.70 30.00 8.09
C MET A 1 -25.49 29.42 9.49
N ALA A 2 -26.42 28.61 10.02
CA ALA A 2 -26.38 28.03 11.37
C ALA A 2 -24.98 27.67 11.92
N ASN A 3 -24.20 26.83 11.23
CA ASN A 3 -22.89 26.38 11.73
C ASN A 3 -21.89 27.53 12.02
N ARG A 4 -21.96 28.67 11.30
CA ARG A 4 -21.13 29.85 11.61
C ARG A 4 -21.62 30.61 12.85
N LEU A 5 -22.91 30.53 13.17
CA LEU A 5 -23.46 31.08 14.41
C LEU A 5 -23.05 30.20 15.60
N PHE A 6 -23.24 28.87 15.50
CA PHE A 6 -22.81 27.92 16.53
C PHE A 6 -21.30 28.00 16.80
N ALA A 7 -20.46 28.03 15.76
CA ALA A 7 -19.00 28.16 15.92
C ALA A 7 -18.60 29.48 16.62
N ARG A 8 -19.31 30.60 16.39
CA ARG A 8 -19.06 31.87 17.08
C ARG A 8 -19.54 31.91 18.54
N VAL A 9 -20.46 31.02 18.94
CA VAL A 9 -21.01 30.97 20.31
C VAL A 9 -20.28 29.94 21.18
N PHE A 10 -19.96 28.76 20.65
CA PHE A 10 -19.36 27.66 21.40
C PHE A 10 -17.86 27.45 21.12
N GLY A 11 -17.29 28.20 20.17
CA GLY A 11 -16.00 27.90 19.56
C GLY A 11 -16.09 26.72 18.59
N THR A 12 -15.02 26.53 17.81
CA THR A 12 -14.80 25.32 17.01
C THR A 12 -14.44 24.13 17.92
N ARG A 13 -14.21 22.95 17.32
CA ARG A 13 -13.61 21.81 18.05
C ARG A 13 -12.14 22.11 18.39
N PHE A 14 -11.41 22.76 17.48
CA PHE A 14 -10.04 23.21 17.70
C PHE A 14 -9.95 24.18 18.90
N ASP A 15 -10.77 25.23 18.97
CA ASP A 15 -10.70 26.23 20.06
C ASP A 15 -10.90 25.61 21.45
N ARG A 16 -11.63 24.49 21.54
CA ARG A 16 -11.86 23.74 22.78
C ARG A 16 -10.74 22.76 23.10
N ALA A 17 -10.05 22.21 22.10
CA ALA A 17 -8.82 21.43 22.30
C ALA A 17 -7.65 22.35 22.69
N LEU A 18 -7.49 23.47 21.98
CA LEU A 18 -6.49 24.50 22.23
C LEU A 18 -6.55 25.03 23.67
N LYS A 19 -7.75 25.33 24.19
CA LYS A 19 -7.93 25.76 25.59
C LYS A 19 -7.44 24.76 26.64
N ARG A 20 -7.26 23.48 26.29
CA ARG A 20 -6.65 22.46 27.17
C ARG A 20 -5.14 22.37 27.01
N ILE A 21 -4.62 22.71 25.83
CA ILE A 21 -3.19 22.62 25.48
C ILE A 21 -2.44 23.90 25.84
N GLN A 22 -3.09 25.07 25.79
CA GLN A 22 -2.43 26.36 26.04
C GLN A 22 -1.66 26.43 27.38
N PRO A 23 -2.19 25.95 28.54
CA PRO A 23 -1.43 25.98 29.79
C PRO A 23 -0.13 25.15 29.75
N ILE A 24 -0.09 24.10 28.93
CA ILE A 24 1.10 23.26 28.71
C ILE A 24 2.12 24.03 27.85
N VAL A 25 1.66 24.74 26.83
CA VAL A 25 2.51 25.64 26.01
C VAL A 25 3.09 26.76 26.87
N ASP A 26 2.26 27.39 27.71
CA ASP A 26 2.70 28.47 28.62
C ASP A 26 3.77 27.96 29.60
N ALA A 27 3.60 26.75 30.14
CA ALA A 27 4.60 26.09 30.99
C ALA A 27 5.91 25.74 30.24
N ILE A 28 5.85 25.33 28.97
CA ILE A 28 7.05 25.13 28.13
C ILE A 28 7.80 26.47 27.97
N LEU A 29 7.07 27.56 27.72
CA LEU A 29 7.65 28.90 27.56
C LEU A 29 8.31 29.44 28.85
N GLU A 30 7.75 29.09 30.01
CA GLU A 30 8.33 29.40 31.32
C GLU A 30 9.62 28.60 31.57
N GLN A 31 9.60 27.27 31.34
CA GLN A 31 10.79 26.43 31.47
C GLN A 31 11.89 26.86 30.48
N GLU A 32 11.54 27.29 29.25
CA GLU A 32 12.51 27.83 28.29
C GLU A 32 13.26 29.06 28.84
N GLN A 33 12.63 29.94 29.63
CA GLN A 33 13.37 31.06 30.23
C GLN A 33 14.40 30.57 31.25
N ARG A 34 14.05 29.58 32.07
CA ARG A 34 14.94 29.02 33.11
C ARG A 34 16.11 28.23 32.51
N LEU A 35 15.94 27.60 31.35
CA LEU A 35 17.00 26.80 30.71
C LEU A 35 18.02 27.65 29.93
N LYS A 36 17.73 28.92 29.62
CA LYS A 36 18.63 29.79 28.82
C LYS A 36 19.98 30.07 29.46
N ASP A 37 20.02 30.20 30.78
CA ASP A 37 21.25 30.56 31.51
C ASP A 37 22.14 29.34 31.82
N LEU A 38 21.73 28.13 31.42
CA LEU A 38 22.50 26.90 31.59
C LEU A 38 23.67 26.79 30.60
N SER A 39 24.73 26.08 31.00
CA SER A 39 25.76 25.65 30.06
C SER A 39 25.23 24.54 29.14
N ASP A 40 25.91 24.31 28.02
CA ASP A 40 25.57 23.22 27.10
C ASP A 40 25.60 21.86 27.81
N ALA A 41 26.56 21.63 28.71
CA ALA A 41 26.68 20.40 29.50
C ALA A 41 25.50 20.23 30.49
N ASP A 42 25.04 21.30 31.13
CA ASP A 42 23.89 21.27 32.03
C ASP A 42 22.57 21.03 31.28
N LEU A 43 22.47 21.48 30.03
CA LEU A 43 21.32 21.23 29.16
C LEU A 43 21.33 19.78 28.65
N GLN A 44 22.50 19.24 28.30
CA GLN A 44 22.68 17.82 27.97
C GLN A 44 22.37 16.91 29.17
N ALA A 45 22.75 17.33 30.38
CA ALA A 45 22.47 16.60 31.62
C ALA A 45 20.97 16.45 31.94
N GLN A 46 20.08 17.27 31.34
CA GLN A 46 18.63 17.10 31.52
C GLN A 46 18.14 15.71 31.08
N THR A 47 18.72 15.13 30.01
CA THR A 47 18.38 13.77 29.56
C THR A 47 18.65 12.71 30.64
N ALA A 48 19.75 12.84 31.39
CA ALA A 48 20.06 11.94 32.50
C ALA A 48 19.11 12.14 33.68
N LYS A 49 18.87 13.40 34.07
CA LYS A 49 17.89 13.78 35.10
C LYS A 49 16.48 13.25 34.81
N PHE A 50 15.99 13.38 33.58
CA PHE A 50 14.66 12.87 33.22
C PHE A 50 14.59 11.35 33.26
N ARG A 51 15.63 10.65 32.77
CA ARG A 51 15.76 9.18 32.90
C ARG A 51 15.75 8.76 34.38
N GLU A 52 16.40 9.51 35.26
CA GLU A 52 16.39 9.27 36.70
C GLU A 52 14.99 9.48 37.31
N ILE A 53 14.30 10.58 36.99
CA ILE A 53 12.93 10.85 37.46
C ILE A 53 11.96 9.74 37.03
N ILE A 54 12.08 9.24 35.79
CA ILE A 54 11.30 8.09 35.31
C ILE A 54 11.66 6.85 36.14
N ALA A 55 12.94 6.50 36.26
CA ALA A 55 13.38 5.31 36.98
C ALA A 55 12.98 5.32 38.47
N GLN A 56 13.06 6.46 39.16
CA GLN A 56 12.61 6.62 40.54
C GLN A 56 11.10 6.38 40.71
N ARG A 57 10.28 6.77 39.73
CA ARG A 57 8.81 6.65 39.78
C ARG A 57 8.27 5.32 39.25
N THR A 58 8.90 4.72 38.25
CA THR A 58 8.39 3.51 37.57
C THR A 58 9.22 2.26 37.85
N GLY A 59 10.45 2.39 38.38
CA GLY A 59 11.40 1.27 38.53
C GLY A 59 10.90 0.12 39.40
N ALA A 60 10.18 0.42 40.49
CA ALA A 60 9.58 -0.61 41.34
C ALA A 60 8.46 -1.39 40.62
N LEU A 61 7.64 -0.71 39.81
CA LEU A 61 6.60 -1.35 38.99
C LEU A 61 7.22 -2.17 37.85
N HIS A 62 8.29 -1.68 37.23
CA HIS A 62 9.01 -2.42 36.19
C HIS A 62 9.66 -3.70 36.75
N ALA A 63 10.32 -3.60 37.91
CA ALA A 63 10.90 -4.76 38.58
C ALA A 63 9.84 -5.79 38.97
N GLU A 64 8.66 -5.37 39.40
CA GLU A 64 7.53 -6.26 39.69
C GLU A 64 6.98 -6.94 38.41
N VAL A 65 6.86 -6.20 37.30
CA VAL A 65 6.48 -6.76 36.00
C VAL A 65 7.46 -7.85 35.53
N GLU A 66 8.76 -7.58 35.56
CA GLU A 66 9.76 -8.59 35.13
C GLU A 66 9.85 -9.76 36.12
N ARG A 67 9.67 -9.52 37.44
CA ARG A 67 9.54 -10.59 38.44
C ARG A 67 8.34 -11.49 38.16
N LEU A 68 7.19 -10.93 37.81
CA LEU A 68 5.97 -11.68 37.50
C LEU A 68 6.08 -12.45 36.17
N LYS A 69 6.78 -11.91 35.16
CA LYS A 69 7.11 -12.64 33.92
C LYS A 69 7.98 -13.86 34.20
N GLN A 70 9.09 -13.68 34.92
CA GLN A 70 10.00 -14.77 35.26
C GLN A 70 9.29 -15.83 36.12
N ALA A 71 8.54 -15.41 37.15
CA ALA A 71 7.76 -16.32 37.99
C ALA A 71 6.69 -17.09 37.19
N LYS A 72 6.04 -16.47 36.20
CA LYS A 72 5.08 -17.15 35.30
C LYS A 72 5.77 -18.21 34.43
N HIS A 73 6.91 -17.86 33.81
CA HIS A 73 7.67 -18.76 32.94
C HIS A 73 8.23 -19.98 33.69
N ASP A 74 8.75 -19.76 34.90
CA ASP A 74 9.31 -20.81 35.77
C ASP A 74 8.23 -21.64 36.51
N CYS A 75 6.97 -21.19 36.53
CA CYS A 75 5.89 -21.88 37.23
C CYS A 75 5.47 -23.14 36.48
N PRO A 76 5.53 -24.35 37.11
CA PRO A 76 5.02 -25.58 36.49
C PRO A 76 3.50 -25.73 36.63
N ASP A 77 2.90 -25.20 37.69
CA ASP A 77 1.49 -25.39 38.02
C ASP A 77 0.55 -24.54 37.12
N PRO A 78 -0.50 -25.12 36.52
CA PRO A 78 -1.41 -24.38 35.64
C PRO A 78 -2.27 -23.31 36.34
N GLU A 79 -2.71 -23.53 37.59
CA GLU A 79 -3.58 -22.59 38.30
C GLU A 79 -2.77 -21.42 38.85
N GLU A 80 -1.61 -21.67 39.45
CA GLU A 80 -0.69 -20.61 39.89
C GLU A 80 -0.19 -19.79 38.70
N ARG A 81 0.15 -20.41 37.57
CA ARG A 81 0.53 -19.71 36.32
C ARG A 81 -0.60 -18.82 35.77
N ALA A 82 -1.86 -19.26 35.87
CA ALA A 82 -3.01 -18.43 35.50
C ALA A 82 -3.14 -17.20 36.41
N ASN A 83 -3.05 -17.39 37.73
CA ASN A 83 -3.04 -16.31 38.71
C ASN A 83 -1.88 -15.32 38.50
N LEU A 84 -0.69 -15.82 38.17
CA LEU A 84 0.49 -15.00 37.84
C LEU A 84 0.28 -14.17 36.56
N SER A 85 -0.36 -14.72 35.53
CA SER A 85 -0.71 -13.96 34.32
C SER A 85 -1.72 -12.84 34.62
N ASP A 86 -2.66 -13.08 35.53
CA ASP A 86 -3.66 -12.13 36.00
C ASP A 86 -3.06 -11.01 36.87
N LEU A 87 -2.00 -11.31 37.62
CA LEU A 87 -1.20 -10.32 38.36
C LEU A 87 -0.29 -9.52 37.44
N LEU A 88 0.35 -10.17 36.46
CA LEU A 88 1.21 -9.54 35.46
C LEU A 88 0.45 -8.45 34.67
N ALA A 89 -0.74 -8.77 34.15
CA ALA A 89 -1.55 -7.80 33.41
C ALA A 89 -1.90 -6.55 34.26
N LYS A 90 -2.16 -6.73 35.56
CA LYS A 90 -2.44 -5.63 36.52
C LYS A 90 -1.18 -4.80 36.81
N ALA A 91 -0.01 -5.44 36.92
CA ALA A 91 1.27 -4.77 37.09
C ALA A 91 1.68 -3.98 35.84
N GLU A 92 1.51 -4.54 34.63
CA GLU A 92 1.82 -3.88 33.36
C GLU A 92 0.90 -2.67 33.11
N GLN A 93 -0.41 -2.82 33.34
CA GLN A 93 -1.35 -1.69 33.26
C GLN A 93 -0.98 -0.58 34.27
N SER A 94 -0.56 -0.93 35.48
CA SER A 94 -0.11 0.03 36.48
C SER A 94 1.17 0.75 36.03
N PHE A 95 2.18 0.01 35.55
CA PHE A 95 3.43 0.55 35.02
C PHE A 95 3.19 1.52 33.86
N VAL A 96 2.40 1.15 32.85
CA VAL A 96 2.08 2.02 31.69
C VAL A 96 1.36 3.29 32.14
N THR A 97 0.43 3.19 33.10
CA THR A 97 -0.31 4.34 33.63
C THR A 97 0.60 5.32 34.38
N THR A 98 1.45 4.81 35.27
CA THR A 98 2.43 5.63 36.02
C THR A 98 3.50 6.22 35.11
N LEU A 99 3.93 5.47 34.08
CA LEU A 99 4.87 5.96 33.06
C LEU A 99 4.28 7.12 32.26
N GLN A 100 3.07 6.96 31.70
CA GLN A 100 2.45 8.04 30.93
C GLN A 100 2.22 9.29 31.78
N SER A 101 1.71 9.16 33.01
CA SER A 101 1.57 10.30 33.93
C SER A 101 2.92 10.97 34.27
N THR A 102 4.01 10.21 34.27
CA THR A 102 5.36 10.76 34.50
C THR A 102 5.92 11.46 33.27
N LEU A 103 5.60 10.97 32.06
CA LEU A 103 5.95 11.65 30.81
C LEU A 103 5.17 12.96 30.66
N ASP A 104 3.88 13.00 31.00
CA ASP A 104 3.08 14.22 31.01
C ASP A 104 3.61 15.27 32.02
N ASP A 105 4.03 14.84 33.23
CA ASP A 105 4.63 15.71 34.24
C ASP A 105 5.93 16.39 33.76
N ILE A 106 6.83 15.64 33.10
CA ILE A 106 8.13 16.18 32.64
C ILE A 106 8.04 16.86 31.27
N LEU A 107 6.94 16.69 30.53
CA LEU A 107 6.76 17.21 29.16
C LEU A 107 7.14 18.69 29.04
N PRO A 108 6.73 19.62 29.93
CA PRO A 108 7.05 21.04 29.76
C PRO A 108 8.56 21.33 29.77
N GLU A 109 9.30 20.66 30.66
CA GLU A 109 10.75 20.83 30.76
C GLU A 109 11.49 20.08 29.64
N ALA A 110 11.01 18.89 29.25
CA ALA A 110 11.56 18.12 28.14
C ALA A 110 11.41 18.85 26.79
N PHE A 111 10.23 19.41 26.50
CA PHE A 111 10.00 20.18 25.27
C PHE A 111 10.78 21.49 25.26
N ALA A 112 10.92 22.16 26.41
CA ALA A 112 11.78 23.34 26.54
C ALA A 112 13.27 22.99 26.30
N THR A 113 13.74 21.86 26.81
CA THR A 113 15.11 21.34 26.57
C THR A 113 15.37 21.10 25.09
N VAL A 114 14.46 20.44 24.38
CA VAL A 114 14.57 20.21 22.92
C VAL A 114 14.54 21.53 22.14
N ARG A 115 13.73 22.50 22.57
CA ARG A 115 13.63 23.83 21.92
C ARG A 115 14.90 24.65 22.11
N GLU A 116 15.46 24.69 23.31
CA GLU A 116 16.71 25.42 23.59
C GLU A 116 17.92 24.70 22.97
N ALA A 117 17.98 23.37 22.97
CA ALA A 117 19.01 22.64 22.22
C ALA A 117 18.93 22.94 20.70
N SER A 118 17.73 23.02 20.13
CA SER A 118 17.53 23.48 18.75
C SER A 118 18.03 24.92 18.52
N ARG A 119 18.01 25.76 19.56
CA ARG A 119 18.57 27.13 19.54
C ARG A 119 20.09 27.14 19.65
N ARG A 120 20.68 26.34 20.54
CA ARG A 120 22.15 26.19 20.70
C ARG A 120 22.80 25.67 19.42
N LEU A 121 22.12 24.78 18.69
CA LEU A 121 22.59 24.25 17.42
C LEU A 121 22.49 25.23 16.23
N LEU A 122 21.87 26.41 16.37
CA LEU A 122 21.78 27.39 15.30
C LEU A 122 23.16 27.79 14.79
N GLY A 123 23.39 27.57 13.49
CA GLY A 123 24.68 27.84 12.86
C GLY A 123 25.55 26.62 12.61
N THR A 124 25.32 25.50 13.33
CA THR A 124 26.08 24.25 13.15
C THR A 124 25.81 23.60 11.79
N GLU A 125 26.74 22.77 11.31
CA GLU A 125 26.59 22.00 10.07
C GLU A 125 26.58 20.50 10.37
N VAL A 126 25.69 19.77 9.69
CA VAL A 126 25.56 18.30 9.74
C VAL A 126 25.54 17.74 8.33
N VAL A 127 26.24 16.62 8.10
CA VAL A 127 26.17 15.90 6.81
C VAL A 127 24.92 15.03 6.80
N VAL A 128 24.02 15.29 5.86
CA VAL A 128 22.74 14.59 5.67
C VAL A 128 22.68 14.06 4.25
N THR A 129 22.54 12.74 4.10
CA THR A 129 22.53 12.04 2.79
C THR A 129 23.71 12.40 1.88
N GLY A 130 24.88 12.70 2.48
CA GLY A 130 26.11 13.08 1.77
C GLY A 130 26.30 14.59 1.53
N HIS A 131 25.34 15.44 1.91
CA HIS A 131 25.39 16.90 1.71
C HIS A 131 25.50 17.64 3.06
N PRO A 132 26.34 18.69 3.19
CA PRO A 132 26.34 19.52 4.38
C PRO A 132 25.07 20.38 4.42
N LEU A 133 24.29 20.23 5.50
CA LEU A 133 23.15 21.08 5.81
C LEU A 133 23.41 21.88 7.08
N LYS A 134 23.13 23.18 7.03
CA LYS A 134 23.20 24.07 8.18
C LYS A 134 21.93 23.96 9.02
N TRP A 135 22.09 23.84 10.33
CA TRP A 135 20.98 23.91 11.28
C TRP A 135 20.55 25.38 11.47
N ASP A 136 19.32 25.68 11.06
CA ASP A 136 18.74 27.04 10.99
C ASP A 136 17.26 27.01 11.40
N MET A 137 16.94 26.27 12.47
CA MET A 137 15.58 25.96 12.90
C MET A 137 15.43 25.94 14.42
N VAL A 138 14.34 26.51 14.94
CA VAL A 138 13.88 26.40 16.33
C VAL A 138 12.36 26.19 16.31
N PRO A 139 11.79 25.28 17.11
CA PRO A 139 10.34 25.03 17.14
C PRO A 139 9.50 26.30 17.39
N TYR A 140 8.51 26.56 16.52
CA TYR A 140 7.47 27.58 16.72
C TYR A 140 6.42 27.13 17.74
N ASP A 141 5.62 28.06 18.29
CA ASP A 141 4.61 27.72 19.31
C ASP A 141 3.52 26.78 18.76
N VAL A 142 3.15 26.92 17.48
CA VAL A 142 2.26 25.96 16.78
C VAL A 142 2.89 24.56 16.61
N GLN A 143 4.22 24.46 16.60
CA GLN A 143 4.94 23.19 16.56
C GLN A 143 5.01 22.53 17.95
N LEU A 144 5.04 23.32 19.03
CA LEU A 144 4.84 22.81 20.39
C LEU A 144 3.45 22.18 20.54
N ILE A 145 2.39 22.85 20.06
CA ILE A 145 1.02 22.30 20.03
C ILE A 145 0.97 20.99 19.23
N GLY A 146 1.59 20.95 18.05
CA GLY A 146 1.71 19.73 17.24
C GLY A 146 2.42 18.58 17.99
N GLY A 147 3.53 18.87 18.68
CA GLY A 147 4.25 17.88 19.48
C GLY A 147 3.44 17.34 20.66
N ILE A 148 2.63 18.19 21.31
CA ILE A 148 1.72 17.78 22.40
C ILE A 148 0.62 16.86 21.85
N VAL A 149 0.02 17.20 20.70
CA VAL A 149 -0.99 16.36 20.04
C VAL A 149 -0.40 14.98 19.66
N LEU A 150 0.82 14.94 19.16
CA LEU A 150 1.52 13.69 18.87
C LEU A 150 1.81 12.87 20.13
N HIS A 151 2.22 13.49 21.24
CA HIS A 151 2.44 12.78 22.51
C HIS A 151 1.15 12.14 23.06
N GLN A 152 0.00 12.79 22.83
CA GLN A 152 -1.34 12.34 23.24
C GLN A 152 -1.91 11.18 22.40
N GLY A 153 -1.15 10.62 21.44
CA GLY A 153 -1.62 9.52 20.60
C GLY A 153 -2.66 9.94 19.55
N LYS A 154 -2.43 11.07 18.87
CA LYS A 154 -3.39 11.69 17.94
C LYS A 154 -2.73 12.10 16.63
N ILE A 155 -3.56 12.46 15.65
CA ILE A 155 -3.11 12.99 14.36
C ILE A 155 -3.03 14.51 14.41
N ALA A 156 -1.83 15.05 14.22
CA ALA A 156 -1.59 16.47 14.01
C ALA A 156 -1.68 16.81 12.52
N GLU A 157 -2.78 17.42 12.07
CA GLU A 157 -2.83 18.00 10.72
C GLU A 157 -2.08 19.33 10.70
N MET A 158 -0.93 19.35 10.02
CA MET A 158 -0.03 20.48 9.87
C MET A 158 0.29 20.70 8.39
N ALA A 159 -0.03 21.89 7.88
CA ALA A 159 0.14 22.22 6.46
C ALA A 159 1.60 22.02 5.98
N THR A 160 1.75 21.69 4.70
CA THR A 160 3.05 21.40 4.10
C THR A 160 3.97 22.63 4.21
N GLY A 161 5.11 22.50 4.89
CA GLY A 161 6.01 23.62 5.21
C GLY A 161 5.86 24.20 6.63
N GLU A 162 4.96 23.68 7.47
CA GLU A 162 4.93 23.95 8.92
C GLU A 162 5.91 23.07 9.72
N GLY A 163 6.89 22.46 9.04
CA GLY A 163 8.05 21.79 9.67
C GLY A 163 7.77 20.47 10.39
N LYS A 164 6.88 19.62 9.87
CA LYS A 164 6.52 18.30 10.44
C LYS A 164 7.71 17.47 10.96
N THR A 165 8.77 17.30 10.19
CA THR A 165 10.01 16.62 10.62
C THR A 165 10.58 17.15 11.95
N LEU A 166 10.56 18.47 12.18
CA LEU A 166 11.01 19.10 13.43
C LEU A 166 9.98 18.94 14.55
N VAL A 167 8.69 18.97 14.24
CA VAL A 167 7.61 18.79 15.23
C VAL A 167 7.73 17.43 15.93
N ALA A 168 8.08 16.39 15.18
CA ALA A 168 8.26 15.04 15.72
C ALA A 168 9.42 14.92 16.74
N THR A 169 10.40 15.83 16.76
CA THR A 169 11.53 15.70 17.71
C THR A 169 11.11 15.87 19.16
N LEU A 170 10.09 16.70 19.42
CA LEU A 170 9.55 16.96 20.74
C LEU A 170 8.97 15.68 21.41
N PRO A 171 7.97 14.99 20.82
CA PRO A 171 7.44 13.74 21.36
C PRO A 171 8.44 12.57 21.24
N LEU A 172 9.25 12.48 20.17
CA LEU A 172 10.24 11.39 20.07
C LEU A 172 11.25 11.46 21.22
N TYR A 173 11.82 12.63 21.50
CA TYR A 173 12.70 12.83 22.66
C TYR A 173 12.00 12.40 23.96
N LEU A 174 10.82 12.96 24.24
CA LEU A 174 10.09 12.69 25.48
C LEU A 174 9.82 11.20 25.71
N ASN A 175 9.36 10.47 24.70
CA ASN A 175 8.93 9.08 24.88
C ASN A 175 10.12 8.11 24.81
N ALA A 176 11.20 8.49 24.13
CA ALA A 176 12.47 7.76 24.13
C ALA A 176 13.21 7.80 25.49
N LEU A 177 12.97 8.82 26.34
CA LEU A 177 13.52 8.88 27.70
C LEU A 177 13.15 7.65 28.56
N ALA A 178 12.06 6.96 28.25
CA ALA A 178 11.67 5.72 28.91
C ALA A 178 12.55 4.50 28.56
N GLY A 179 13.45 4.59 27.58
CA GLY A 179 14.35 3.50 27.15
C GLY A 179 13.67 2.35 26.40
N ARG A 180 12.33 2.25 26.44
CA ARG A 180 11.54 1.20 25.78
C ARG A 180 11.51 1.32 24.24
N GLY A 181 11.79 2.51 23.71
CA GLY A 181 11.92 2.80 22.27
C GLY A 181 10.80 3.65 21.67
N ALA A 182 11.14 4.44 20.65
CA ALA A 182 10.21 5.24 19.86
C ALA A 182 10.51 5.11 18.36
N HIS A 183 9.49 4.82 17.54
CA HIS A 183 9.63 4.63 16.10
C HIS A 183 9.10 5.84 15.32
N LEU A 184 9.84 6.31 14.31
CA LEU A 184 9.33 7.22 13.27
C LEU A 184 9.21 6.48 11.95
N VAL A 185 7.99 6.38 11.44
CA VAL A 185 7.65 5.75 10.16
C VAL A 185 7.53 6.83 9.09
N THR A 186 8.17 6.59 7.94
CA THR A 186 8.13 7.49 6.77
C THR A 186 7.74 6.74 5.50
N VAL A 187 7.38 7.49 4.45
CA VAL A 187 6.86 6.94 3.16
C VAL A 187 7.95 6.28 2.30
N ASN A 188 9.23 6.58 2.52
CA ASN A 188 10.33 5.94 1.76
C ASN A 188 11.68 6.06 2.48
N ASN A 189 12.58 5.15 2.10
CA ASN A 189 13.90 4.92 2.68
C ASN A 189 14.79 6.19 2.65
N TYR A 190 14.63 7.06 1.64
CA TYR A 190 15.37 8.32 1.55
C TYR A 190 14.91 9.32 2.63
N LEU A 191 13.61 9.40 2.92
CA LEU A 191 13.10 10.26 4.01
C LEU A 191 13.52 9.72 5.38
N ALA A 192 13.47 8.40 5.61
CA ALA A 192 13.97 7.76 6.82
C ALA A 192 15.46 8.07 7.06
N ARG A 193 16.31 7.86 6.05
CA ARG A 193 17.75 8.18 6.11
C ARG A 193 18.04 9.66 6.28
N ARG A 194 17.32 10.54 5.57
CA ARG A 194 17.48 11.99 5.66
C ARG A 194 17.12 12.51 7.06
N ASP A 195 15.97 12.11 7.59
CA ASP A 195 15.46 12.68 8.84
C ASP A 195 16.11 12.04 10.08
N SER A 196 16.53 10.77 10.02
CA SER A 196 17.36 10.15 11.07
C SER A 196 18.75 10.78 11.17
N GLN A 197 19.35 11.20 10.06
CA GLN A 197 20.64 11.90 10.06
C GLN A 197 20.47 13.37 10.47
N TRP A 198 19.46 14.06 9.96
CA TRP A 198 19.24 15.49 10.21
C TRP A 198 18.74 15.77 11.63
N MET A 199 17.67 15.10 12.08
CA MET A 199 17.15 15.25 13.45
C MET A 199 17.98 14.46 14.45
N GLY A 200 18.67 13.40 14.02
CA GLY A 200 19.64 12.68 14.83
C GLY A 200 20.81 13.52 15.31
N HIS A 201 21.12 14.64 14.66
CA HIS A 201 22.07 15.64 15.17
C HIS A 201 21.62 16.20 16.52
N LEU A 202 20.36 16.63 16.62
CA LEU A 202 19.74 17.15 17.84
C LEU A 202 19.61 16.06 18.92
N PHE A 203 19.16 14.86 18.55
CA PHE A 203 19.05 13.75 19.51
C PHE A 203 20.40 13.29 20.07
N LYS A 204 21.43 13.17 19.22
CA LYS A 204 22.78 12.79 19.65
C LYS A 204 23.44 13.89 20.47
N TRP A 205 23.20 15.16 20.15
CA TRP A 205 23.61 16.28 21.00
C TRP A 205 22.95 16.20 22.38
N LEU A 206 21.69 15.78 22.46
CA LEU A 206 20.97 15.53 23.72
C LEU A 206 21.28 14.17 24.38
N GLY A 207 22.23 13.38 23.88
CA GLY A 207 22.64 12.10 24.48
C GLY A 207 21.68 10.93 24.26
N LEU A 208 20.79 10.99 23.26
CA LEU A 208 19.99 9.85 22.79
C LEU A 208 20.64 9.15 21.59
N THR A 209 20.41 7.83 21.49
CA THR A 209 20.85 7.00 20.38
C THR A 209 19.80 6.95 19.26
N VAL A 210 20.24 6.90 17.99
CA VAL A 210 19.34 6.96 16.83
C VAL A 210 19.78 5.96 15.76
N GLY A 211 18.88 5.05 15.39
CA GLY A 211 19.04 4.07 14.32
C GLY A 211 18.13 4.35 13.10
N CYS A 212 18.49 3.79 11.95
CA CYS A 212 17.68 3.82 10.73
C CYS A 212 17.71 2.41 10.11
N ILE A 213 16.57 1.72 10.06
CA ILE A 213 16.55 0.30 9.63
C ILE A 213 16.85 0.15 8.13
N ASP A 214 16.53 1.17 7.32
CA ASP A 214 16.88 1.29 5.89
C ASP A 214 18.40 1.36 5.61
N ASP A 215 19.24 1.50 6.64
CA ASP A 215 20.71 1.50 6.53
C ASP A 215 21.29 0.11 6.88
N THR A 216 20.43 -0.88 7.18
CA THR A 216 20.82 -2.21 7.70
C THR A 216 20.09 -3.33 6.95
N GLN A 217 20.77 -4.46 6.71
CA GLN A 217 20.17 -5.61 6.03
C GLN A 217 19.09 -6.28 6.90
N PRO A 218 18.01 -6.81 6.31
CA PRO A 218 17.02 -7.66 6.99
C PRO A 218 17.64 -8.76 7.86
N SER A 219 17.11 -8.94 9.07
CA SER A 219 17.44 -10.05 9.99
C SER A 219 18.92 -10.19 10.38
N THR A 220 19.71 -9.10 10.42
CA THR A 220 21.10 -9.10 10.90
C THR A 220 21.26 -8.49 12.31
N PRO A 221 22.40 -8.70 13.00
CA PRO A 221 22.70 -8.05 14.28
C PRO A 221 22.69 -6.52 14.20
N GLU A 222 23.08 -5.93 13.06
CA GLU A 222 23.03 -4.48 12.83
C GLU A 222 21.58 -3.97 12.77
N ARG A 223 20.68 -4.73 12.16
CA ARG A 223 19.22 -4.44 12.15
C ARG A 223 18.68 -4.44 13.57
N ARG A 224 19.05 -5.44 14.38
CA ARG A 224 18.70 -5.50 15.81
C ARG A 224 19.26 -4.29 16.58
N ALA A 225 20.51 -3.91 16.36
CA ALA A 225 21.10 -2.72 16.97
C ALA A 225 20.35 -1.41 16.62
N ALA A 226 19.87 -1.28 15.38
CA ALA A 226 19.07 -0.13 14.94
C ALA A 226 17.70 -0.04 15.64
N TYR A 227 17.08 -1.17 15.96
CA TYR A 227 15.86 -1.22 16.79
C TYR A 227 16.08 -0.90 18.26
N TYR A 228 17.25 -1.24 18.81
CA TYR A 228 17.57 -1.02 20.23
C TYR A 228 18.03 0.41 20.55
N CYS A 229 18.46 1.20 19.54
CA CYS A 229 18.65 2.66 19.68
C CYS A 229 17.39 3.36 20.20
N ASP A 230 17.52 4.33 21.10
CA ASP A 230 16.42 5.06 21.76
C ASP A 230 15.30 5.49 20.79
N ILE A 231 15.69 5.96 19.60
CA ILE A 231 14.79 6.29 18.49
C ILE A 231 15.18 5.51 17.23
N THR A 232 14.20 4.90 16.57
CA THR A 232 14.39 4.11 15.34
C THR A 232 13.58 4.71 14.19
N TYR A 233 14.24 5.01 13.08
CA TYR A 233 13.62 5.48 11.83
C TYR A 233 13.45 4.33 10.85
N GLY A 234 12.37 4.35 10.06
CA GLY A 234 12.14 3.36 9.02
C GLY A 234 11.01 3.69 8.04
N THR A 235 10.67 2.72 7.20
CA THR A 235 9.43 2.69 6.41
C THR A 235 8.44 1.67 6.95
N ASN A 236 7.15 1.87 6.68
CA ASN A 236 6.07 0.93 7.03
C ASN A 236 6.35 -0.50 6.55
N ASN A 237 6.86 -0.64 5.32
CA ASN A 237 7.23 -1.92 4.73
C ASN A 237 8.36 -2.60 5.53
N GLU A 238 9.46 -1.88 5.80
CA GLU A 238 10.60 -2.44 6.54
C GLU A 238 10.22 -2.84 7.98
N PHE A 239 9.42 -2.02 8.68
CA PHE A 239 8.89 -2.33 10.02
C PHE A 239 7.96 -3.55 10.01
N GLY A 240 7.04 -3.66 9.04
CA GLY A 240 6.10 -4.78 8.95
C GLY A 240 6.75 -6.08 8.47
N PHE A 241 7.70 -6.02 7.54
CA PHE A 241 8.45 -7.20 7.09
C PHE A 241 9.45 -7.70 8.14
N ASP A 242 10.01 -6.83 8.99
CA ASP A 242 10.73 -7.29 10.18
C ASP A 242 9.82 -8.03 11.14
N TYR A 243 8.61 -7.52 11.41
CA TYR A 243 7.64 -8.22 12.25
C TYR A 243 7.26 -9.60 11.68
N LEU A 244 6.98 -9.70 10.38
CA LEU A 244 6.69 -11.01 9.77
C LEU A 244 7.89 -11.97 9.84
N ARG A 245 9.13 -11.48 9.66
CA ARG A 245 10.35 -12.29 9.81
C ARG A 245 10.63 -12.69 11.26
N ASP A 246 10.40 -11.81 12.22
CA ASP A 246 10.52 -12.07 13.66
C ASP A 246 9.57 -13.19 14.14
N ASN A 247 8.42 -13.38 13.46
CA ASN A 247 7.49 -14.47 13.74
C ASN A 247 7.76 -15.74 12.90
N MET A 248 8.86 -15.80 12.15
CA MET A 248 9.32 -17.00 11.42
C MET A 248 10.71 -17.48 11.86
N VAL A 249 11.37 -16.79 12.80
CA VAL A 249 12.67 -17.22 13.35
C VAL A 249 12.58 -18.57 14.06
N PHE A 250 13.73 -19.23 14.25
CA PHE A 250 13.85 -20.48 15.00
C PHE A 250 14.53 -20.31 16.37
N THR A 251 15.13 -19.14 16.66
CA THR A 251 15.67 -18.81 17.99
C THR A 251 15.42 -17.33 18.34
N LEU A 252 15.36 -16.99 19.63
CA LEU A 252 15.12 -15.62 20.11
C LEU A 252 16.25 -14.63 19.76
N GLU A 253 17.47 -15.12 19.53
CA GLU A 253 18.62 -14.30 19.13
C GLU A 253 18.45 -13.72 17.72
N GLN A 254 17.71 -14.40 16.85
CA GLN A 254 17.45 -14.00 15.46
C GLN A 254 16.42 -12.86 15.33
N ARG A 255 15.64 -12.60 16.38
CA ARG A 255 14.65 -11.50 16.41
C ARG A 255 15.36 -10.14 16.38
N VAL A 256 14.92 -9.25 15.50
CA VAL A 256 15.47 -7.89 15.37
C VAL A 256 14.62 -6.84 16.08
N GLN A 257 13.32 -7.04 16.23
CA GLN A 257 12.45 -6.05 16.86
C GLN A 257 12.48 -6.14 18.40
N ARG A 258 12.12 -5.03 19.04
CA ARG A 258 11.55 -5.00 20.40
C ARG A 258 10.09 -4.55 20.32
N GLY A 259 9.37 -4.61 21.43
CA GLY A 259 7.92 -4.39 21.49
C GLY A 259 7.42 -3.07 20.87
N HIS A 260 6.17 -3.08 20.40
CA HIS A 260 5.54 -1.96 19.72
C HIS A 260 5.06 -0.91 20.73
N ILE A 261 5.95 -0.02 21.17
CA ILE A 261 5.65 0.93 22.26
C ILE A 261 5.03 2.23 21.73
N PHE A 262 5.82 3.06 21.05
CA PHE A 262 5.37 4.34 20.51
C PHE A 262 5.77 4.49 19.05
N ALA A 263 4.79 4.76 18.18
CA ALA A 263 5.03 5.09 16.78
C ALA A 263 4.43 6.45 16.41
N ILE A 264 5.22 7.25 15.69
CA ILE A 264 4.74 8.40 14.93
C ILE A 264 4.82 8.05 13.44
N ILE A 265 3.73 8.25 12.72
CA ILE A 265 3.68 8.07 11.26
C ILE A 265 3.69 9.44 10.59
N ASP A 266 4.77 9.78 9.86
CA ASP A 266 4.75 10.92 8.95
C ASP A 266 3.93 10.59 7.69
N GLU A 267 3.26 11.62 7.14
CA GLU A 267 2.37 11.50 5.98
C GLU A 267 1.31 10.39 6.17
N VAL A 268 0.74 10.32 7.38
CA VAL A 268 -0.17 9.26 7.87
C VAL A 268 -1.37 8.97 6.97
N ASP A 269 -1.86 9.94 6.20
CA ASP A 269 -2.97 9.79 5.25
C ASP A 269 -2.62 9.02 3.98
N SER A 270 -1.35 8.67 3.74
CA SER A 270 -1.02 7.67 2.73
C SER A 270 -0.64 6.33 3.33
N ILE A 271 0.16 6.29 4.39
CA ILE A 271 0.55 5.02 5.00
C ILE A 271 -0.68 4.25 5.52
N LEU A 272 -1.61 4.91 6.22
CA LEU A 272 -2.78 4.26 6.81
C LEU A 272 -4.04 4.21 5.91
N ILE A 273 -4.04 4.84 4.72
CA ILE A 273 -5.23 5.00 3.84
C ILE A 273 -4.95 4.70 2.35
N ASP A 274 -3.78 5.05 1.80
CA ASP A 274 -3.42 4.74 0.40
C ASP A 274 -2.73 3.40 0.27
N GLU A 275 -1.70 3.16 1.08
CA GLU A 275 -0.88 1.93 1.06
C GLU A 275 -1.58 0.77 1.78
N ALA A 276 -2.39 1.10 2.79
CA ALA A 276 -3.32 0.20 3.49
C ALA A 276 -4.42 -0.44 2.61
N ARG A 277 -4.33 -0.30 1.28
CA ARG A 277 -5.11 -1.07 0.29
C ARG A 277 -4.53 -2.48 0.04
N THR A 278 -3.25 -2.72 0.34
CA THR A 278 -2.60 -4.03 0.16
C THR A 278 -1.94 -4.51 1.46
N PRO A 279 -2.13 -5.77 1.89
CA PRO A 279 -1.39 -6.33 3.00
C PRO A 279 0.09 -6.52 2.65
N LEU A 280 0.91 -6.65 3.69
CA LEU A 280 2.30 -7.10 3.58
C LEU A 280 2.29 -8.64 3.59
N ILE A 281 2.88 -9.27 2.57
CA ILE A 281 2.90 -10.72 2.40
C ILE A 281 4.35 -11.18 2.18
N ILE A 282 4.77 -12.21 2.91
CA ILE A 282 5.95 -13.00 2.58
C ILE A 282 5.47 -14.34 2.02
N SER A 283 5.90 -14.67 0.81
CA SER A 283 5.64 -15.94 0.15
C SER A 283 6.94 -16.73 -0.06
N GLY A 284 6.87 -18.05 -0.02
CA GLY A 284 8.00 -18.96 -0.22
C GLY A 284 7.68 -20.07 -1.22
N PRO A 285 8.70 -20.70 -1.83
CA PRO A 285 8.50 -21.71 -2.86
C PRO A 285 7.85 -23.00 -2.31
N VAL A 286 7.02 -23.61 -3.14
CA VAL A 286 6.45 -24.96 -3.02
C VAL A 286 7.19 -25.88 -4.01
N GLY A 287 7.34 -27.16 -3.67
CA GLY A 287 8.30 -28.08 -4.31
C GLY A 287 8.18 -28.25 -5.82
N ALA A 288 9.33 -28.53 -6.45
CA ALA A 288 9.63 -28.49 -7.89
C ALA A 288 8.89 -29.49 -8.83
N GLU A 289 7.72 -30.04 -8.48
CA GLU A 289 7.06 -31.10 -9.27
C GLU A 289 6.07 -30.60 -10.34
N SER A 290 5.86 -29.29 -10.47
CA SER A 290 4.82 -28.71 -11.33
C SER A 290 5.22 -28.38 -12.78
N ASP A 291 6.50 -28.13 -13.06
CA ASP A 291 6.93 -27.43 -14.28
C ASP A 291 6.59 -28.18 -15.59
N GLU A 292 6.73 -29.50 -15.62
CA GLU A 292 6.47 -30.31 -16.81
C GLU A 292 4.97 -30.31 -17.19
N LYS A 293 4.07 -30.28 -16.19
CA LYS A 293 2.62 -30.26 -16.36
C LYS A 293 2.16 -28.95 -17.02
N TYR A 294 2.66 -27.81 -16.55
CA TYR A 294 2.39 -26.51 -17.17
C TYR A 294 2.82 -26.48 -18.64
N ALA A 295 4.02 -26.99 -18.97
CA ALA A 295 4.50 -27.05 -20.35
C ALA A 295 3.62 -27.94 -21.26
N GLN A 296 3.18 -29.10 -20.74
CA GLN A 296 2.32 -30.04 -21.46
C GLN A 296 0.93 -29.44 -21.80
N PHE A 297 0.21 -28.91 -20.81
CA PHE A 297 -1.15 -28.42 -21.02
C PHE A 297 -1.21 -27.08 -21.76
N ASN A 298 -0.17 -26.24 -21.66
CA ASN A 298 -0.07 -24.97 -22.39
C ASN A 298 -0.21 -25.16 -23.91
N ALA A 299 0.40 -26.22 -24.46
CA ALA A 299 0.31 -26.55 -25.88
C ALA A 299 -1.13 -26.90 -26.35
N GLN A 300 -1.96 -27.43 -25.45
CA GLN A 300 -3.38 -27.73 -25.72
C GLN A 300 -4.23 -26.47 -25.62
N VAL A 301 -4.07 -25.69 -24.54
CA VAL A 301 -4.79 -24.42 -24.31
C VAL A 301 -4.53 -23.41 -25.44
N VAL A 302 -3.30 -23.30 -25.93
CA VAL A 302 -2.97 -22.46 -27.11
C VAL A 302 -3.79 -22.86 -28.36
N GLN A 303 -4.08 -24.15 -28.55
CA GLN A 303 -4.94 -24.59 -29.66
C GLN A 303 -6.41 -24.26 -29.39
N LEU A 304 -6.90 -24.43 -28.16
CA LEU A 304 -8.26 -24.10 -27.77
C LEU A 304 -8.56 -22.59 -27.98
N VAL A 305 -7.68 -21.71 -27.51
CA VAL A 305 -7.81 -20.25 -27.64
C VAL A 305 -7.70 -19.80 -29.11
N ARG A 306 -6.91 -20.50 -29.95
CA ARG A 306 -6.90 -20.28 -31.40
C ARG A 306 -8.23 -20.67 -32.07
N ARG A 307 -8.83 -21.80 -31.68
CA ARG A 307 -10.16 -22.22 -32.18
C ARG A 307 -11.25 -21.24 -31.75
N GLN A 308 -11.24 -20.80 -30.49
CA GLN A 308 -12.12 -19.75 -29.97
C GLN A 308 -11.98 -18.44 -30.76
N THR A 309 -10.76 -17.99 -31.03
CA THR A 309 -10.49 -16.78 -31.84
C THR A 309 -11.16 -16.88 -33.22
N ALA A 310 -11.10 -18.05 -33.86
CA ALA A 310 -11.73 -18.28 -35.16
C ALA A 310 -13.27 -18.21 -35.09
N VAL A 311 -13.88 -18.85 -34.10
CA VAL A 311 -15.35 -18.80 -33.88
C VAL A 311 -15.81 -17.36 -33.61
N ALA A 312 -15.13 -16.64 -32.70
CA ALA A 312 -15.48 -15.25 -32.40
C ALA A 312 -15.39 -14.34 -33.65
N ASN A 313 -14.40 -14.56 -34.52
CA ASN A 313 -14.28 -13.81 -35.77
C ASN A 313 -15.34 -14.18 -36.82
N ASP A 314 -15.79 -15.44 -36.89
CA ASP A 314 -16.91 -15.87 -37.74
C ASP A 314 -18.24 -15.24 -37.29
N LEU A 315 -18.54 -15.32 -35.99
CA LEU A 315 -19.71 -14.67 -35.38
C LEU A 315 -19.75 -13.16 -35.69
N LEU A 316 -18.60 -12.48 -35.59
CA LEU A 316 -18.47 -11.06 -35.95
C LEU A 316 -18.51 -10.78 -37.46
N ALA A 317 -18.20 -11.75 -38.32
CA ALA A 317 -18.34 -11.62 -39.78
C ALA A 317 -19.79 -11.84 -40.23
N ARG A 318 -20.53 -12.72 -39.55
CA ARG A 318 -21.95 -12.99 -39.78
C ARG A 318 -22.86 -11.93 -39.17
N GLY A 319 -22.51 -11.37 -38.00
CA GLY A 319 -23.32 -10.37 -37.29
C GLY A 319 -23.27 -8.97 -37.90
N GLU A 320 -22.10 -8.54 -38.40
CA GLU A 320 -21.87 -7.20 -38.98
C GLU A 320 -22.91 -6.81 -40.06
N PRO A 321 -23.17 -7.59 -41.13
CA PRO A 321 -24.17 -7.23 -42.16
C PRO A 321 -25.64 -7.26 -41.66
N LEU A 322 -25.93 -7.94 -40.54
CA LEU A 322 -27.28 -7.98 -39.96
C LEU A 322 -27.61 -6.72 -39.14
N LEU A 323 -26.59 -5.92 -38.77
CA LEU A 323 -26.81 -4.65 -38.06
C LEU A 323 -27.35 -3.55 -38.99
N GLU A 324 -27.20 -3.67 -40.31
CA GLU A 324 -27.65 -2.68 -41.28
C GLU A 324 -29.17 -2.68 -41.50
N GLN A 325 -29.86 -3.79 -41.20
CA GLN A 325 -31.27 -4.00 -41.52
C GLN A 325 -32.15 -4.02 -40.25
N PRO A 326 -33.18 -3.16 -40.13
CA PRO A 326 -34.02 -3.09 -38.92
C PRO A 326 -34.65 -4.42 -38.49
N GLU A 327 -34.96 -5.29 -39.44
CA GLU A 327 -35.62 -6.58 -39.19
C GLU A 327 -34.66 -7.62 -38.55
N THR A 328 -33.37 -7.59 -38.88
CA THR A 328 -32.36 -8.58 -38.43
C THR A 328 -31.34 -8.03 -37.42
N GLN A 329 -31.44 -6.75 -37.06
CA GLN A 329 -30.59 -6.09 -36.06
C GLN A 329 -30.49 -6.81 -34.71
N TYR A 330 -31.56 -7.52 -34.28
CA TYR A 330 -31.55 -8.31 -33.05
C TYR A 330 -30.72 -9.61 -33.19
N GLU A 331 -30.76 -10.25 -34.35
CA GLU A 331 -29.94 -11.43 -34.67
C GLU A 331 -28.47 -11.04 -34.78
N GLY A 332 -28.16 -9.94 -35.47
CA GLY A 332 -26.82 -9.35 -35.53
C GLY A 332 -26.26 -9.00 -34.14
N ALA A 333 -27.08 -8.37 -33.29
CA ALA A 333 -26.71 -8.08 -31.90
C ALA A 333 -26.53 -9.36 -31.05
N THR A 334 -27.25 -10.44 -31.36
CA THR A 334 -27.10 -11.74 -30.69
C THR A 334 -25.78 -12.41 -31.06
N LEU A 335 -25.38 -12.41 -32.34
CA LEU A 335 -24.07 -12.90 -32.78
C LEU A 335 -22.92 -12.06 -32.18
N LEU A 336 -23.08 -10.74 -32.08
CA LEU A 336 -22.13 -9.85 -31.38
C LEU A 336 -22.06 -10.15 -29.88
N TYR A 337 -23.17 -10.48 -29.24
CA TYR A 337 -23.20 -10.87 -27.82
C TYR A 337 -22.55 -12.24 -27.58
N GLN A 338 -22.73 -13.22 -28.48
CA GLN A 338 -21.97 -14.49 -28.45
C GLN A 338 -20.46 -14.25 -28.61
N ALA A 339 -20.07 -13.39 -29.55
CA ALA A 339 -18.67 -12.99 -29.70
C ALA A 339 -18.15 -12.22 -28.47
N GLN A 340 -19.00 -11.50 -27.74
CA GLN A 340 -18.64 -10.85 -26.48
C GLN A 340 -18.45 -11.86 -25.33
N LEU A 341 -19.33 -12.86 -25.18
CA LEU A 341 -19.18 -13.94 -24.21
C LEU A 341 -17.88 -14.73 -24.42
N GLY A 342 -17.50 -14.94 -25.67
CA GLY A 342 -16.34 -15.74 -26.05
C GLY A 342 -15.04 -14.98 -26.32
N MET A 343 -15.04 -13.63 -26.36
CA MET A 343 -14.10 -12.75 -27.11
C MET A 343 -14.35 -11.25 -26.87
N PRO A 344 -14.54 -10.77 -25.61
CA PRO A 344 -14.94 -9.37 -25.34
C PRO A 344 -13.86 -8.34 -25.70
N LYS A 345 -12.57 -8.63 -25.41
CA LYS A 345 -11.42 -7.79 -25.81
C LYS A 345 -11.15 -7.78 -27.34
N ASN A 346 -11.94 -8.47 -28.18
CA ASN A 346 -11.69 -8.55 -29.63
C ASN A 346 -11.78 -7.16 -30.30
N LYS A 347 -10.72 -6.75 -30.99
CA LYS A 347 -10.58 -5.43 -31.62
C LYS A 347 -11.65 -5.12 -32.68
N LYS A 348 -12.23 -6.12 -33.36
CA LYS A 348 -13.37 -5.92 -34.27
C LYS A 348 -14.67 -5.69 -33.50
N LEU A 349 -14.94 -6.48 -32.46
CA LEU A 349 -16.10 -6.30 -31.58
C LEU A 349 -16.07 -4.92 -30.92
N LEU A 350 -14.93 -4.53 -30.33
CA LEU A 350 -14.76 -3.22 -29.69
C LEU A 350 -14.94 -2.05 -30.67
N LYS A 351 -14.62 -2.21 -31.96
CA LYS A 351 -14.95 -1.21 -33.00
C LYS A 351 -16.47 -1.12 -33.18
N LEU A 352 -17.15 -2.23 -33.45
CA LEU A 352 -18.60 -2.28 -33.69
C LEU A 352 -19.41 -1.78 -32.48
N LEU A 353 -18.98 -2.08 -31.25
CA LEU A 353 -19.62 -1.60 -30.01
C LEU A 353 -19.49 -0.08 -29.78
N ASN A 354 -18.64 0.62 -30.54
CA ASN A 354 -18.57 2.09 -30.52
C ASN A 354 -19.43 2.74 -31.62
N GLU A 355 -20.07 1.95 -32.49
CA GLU A 355 -20.97 2.46 -33.54
C GLU A 355 -22.38 2.75 -32.97
N GLN A 356 -23.06 3.74 -33.55
CA GLN A 356 -24.22 4.38 -32.92
C GLN A 356 -25.42 3.42 -32.81
N GLY A 357 -25.78 3.03 -31.58
CA GLY A 357 -26.94 2.18 -31.28
C GLY A 357 -26.58 0.70 -31.03
N VAL A 358 -25.45 0.22 -31.58
CA VAL A 358 -25.05 -1.20 -31.50
C VAL A 358 -24.89 -1.67 -30.06
N LYS A 359 -24.24 -0.85 -29.22
CA LYS A 359 -24.05 -1.13 -27.79
C LYS A 359 -25.37 -1.29 -27.02
N GLN A 360 -26.38 -0.47 -27.35
CA GLN A 360 -27.71 -0.57 -26.72
C GLN A 360 -28.50 -1.78 -27.20
N LEU A 361 -28.23 -2.31 -28.40
CA LEU A 361 -28.82 -3.56 -28.89
C LEU A 361 -28.17 -4.77 -28.21
N VAL A 362 -26.84 -4.83 -28.14
CA VAL A 362 -26.12 -5.92 -27.45
C VAL A 362 -26.48 -5.98 -25.96
N GLN A 363 -26.58 -4.82 -25.28
CA GLN A 363 -27.07 -4.74 -23.89
C GLN A 363 -28.54 -5.15 -23.73
N ARG A 364 -29.36 -5.12 -24.79
CA ARG A 364 -30.72 -5.66 -24.74
C ARG A 364 -30.70 -7.17 -24.75
N VAL A 365 -29.90 -7.79 -25.62
CA VAL A 365 -29.72 -9.26 -25.66
C VAL A 365 -29.15 -9.78 -24.33
N GLU A 366 -28.20 -9.07 -23.72
CA GLU A 366 -27.69 -9.36 -22.38
C GLU A 366 -28.81 -9.39 -21.31
N LEU A 367 -29.68 -8.37 -21.31
CA LEU A 367 -30.84 -8.29 -20.40
C LEU A 367 -31.89 -9.36 -20.68
N ASP A 368 -32.16 -9.65 -21.95
CA ASP A 368 -33.11 -10.69 -22.37
C ASP A 368 -32.60 -12.08 -21.94
N ARG A 369 -31.30 -12.38 -22.08
CA ARG A 369 -30.69 -13.61 -21.54
C ARG A 369 -30.78 -13.69 -20.01
N LEU A 370 -30.59 -12.57 -19.31
CA LEU A 370 -30.73 -12.51 -17.84
C LEU A 370 -32.18 -12.66 -17.36
N ALA A 371 -33.17 -12.44 -18.23
CA ALA A 371 -34.56 -12.81 -17.99
C ALA A 371 -34.81 -14.30 -18.32
N ASP A 372 -34.31 -14.77 -19.48
CA ASP A 372 -34.46 -16.15 -19.95
C ASP A 372 -33.89 -17.17 -18.95
N ARG A 373 -32.70 -16.94 -18.39
CA ARG A 373 -32.08 -17.78 -17.34
C ARG A 373 -32.92 -17.97 -16.07
N LYS A 374 -34.00 -17.20 -15.86
CA LYS A 374 -34.92 -17.34 -14.72
C LYS A 374 -36.14 -18.23 -15.01
N LEU A 375 -36.33 -18.61 -16.28
CA LEU A 375 -37.38 -19.54 -16.70
C LEU A 375 -36.94 -21.01 -16.43
N PRO A 376 -37.88 -21.95 -16.26
CA PRO A 376 -37.57 -23.37 -16.22
C PRO A 376 -36.78 -23.82 -17.46
N ALA A 377 -35.89 -24.80 -17.34
CA ALA A 377 -34.96 -25.22 -18.41
C ALA A 377 -35.61 -25.83 -19.69
N ARG A 378 -36.95 -25.89 -19.75
CA ARG A 378 -37.77 -26.24 -20.93
C ARG A 378 -38.35 -25.02 -21.66
N GLU A 379 -38.32 -23.84 -21.04
CA GLU A 379 -38.87 -22.57 -21.55
C GLU A 379 -37.79 -21.57 -21.96
N GLN A 380 -36.53 -21.84 -21.59
CA GLN A 380 -35.34 -21.06 -21.93
C GLN A 380 -35.07 -21.10 -23.45
N LYS A 381 -35.14 -19.94 -24.10
CA LYS A 381 -34.93 -19.77 -25.54
C LYS A 381 -33.48 -19.51 -25.91
N MET A 382 -32.68 -18.97 -24.99
CA MET A 382 -31.27 -18.65 -25.18
C MET A 382 -30.33 -19.68 -24.51
N ARG A 383 -30.84 -20.88 -24.21
CA ARG A 383 -30.04 -21.96 -23.62
C ARG A 383 -28.82 -22.33 -24.47
N HIS A 384 -28.98 -22.38 -25.79
CA HIS A 384 -27.97 -22.82 -26.75
C HIS A 384 -27.00 -21.72 -27.22
N ILE A 385 -26.93 -20.60 -26.50
CA ILE A 385 -26.16 -19.42 -26.92
C ILE A 385 -24.64 -19.58 -26.75
N GLU A 386 -24.18 -20.62 -26.05
CA GLU A 386 -22.78 -20.90 -25.75
C GLU A 386 -22.23 -22.15 -26.47
N ASP A 387 -23.09 -22.99 -27.06
CA ASP A 387 -22.76 -24.25 -27.75
C ASP A 387 -21.75 -24.09 -28.90
N ASP A 388 -21.70 -22.90 -29.52
CA ASP A 388 -20.72 -22.62 -30.57
C ASP A 388 -19.31 -22.35 -30.02
N LEU A 389 -19.19 -21.93 -28.76
CA LEU A 389 -17.95 -21.55 -28.10
C LEU A 389 -17.24 -22.75 -27.45
N PHE A 390 -15.92 -22.65 -27.26
CA PHE A 390 -15.11 -23.60 -26.49
C PHE A 390 -14.97 -23.17 -25.02
N PHE A 391 -15.13 -21.88 -24.73
CA PHE A 391 -15.18 -21.33 -23.38
C PHE A 391 -15.94 -20.00 -23.34
N VAL A 392 -16.30 -19.56 -22.15
CA VAL A 392 -17.00 -18.30 -21.86
C VAL A 392 -16.21 -17.52 -20.81
N MET A 393 -16.19 -16.20 -20.91
CA MET A 393 -15.42 -15.33 -20.00
C MET A 393 -16.30 -14.33 -19.26
N ASP A 394 -15.97 -14.10 -17.99
CA ASP A 394 -16.42 -12.93 -17.23
C ASP A 394 -15.22 -12.01 -16.96
N GLU A 395 -15.15 -10.88 -17.69
CA GLU A 395 -14.13 -9.84 -17.49
C GLU A 395 -14.18 -9.21 -16.09
N ARG A 396 -15.35 -9.20 -15.42
CA ARG A 396 -15.53 -8.58 -14.09
C ARG A 396 -15.13 -9.52 -12.97
N GLY A 397 -15.49 -10.79 -13.08
CA GLY A 397 -15.01 -11.86 -12.19
C GLY A 397 -13.57 -12.32 -12.48
N ARG A 398 -12.98 -11.88 -13.60
CA ARG A 398 -11.70 -12.39 -14.16
C ARG A 398 -11.68 -13.92 -14.31
N ALA A 399 -12.84 -14.53 -14.60
CA ALA A 399 -13.04 -15.98 -14.67
C ALA A 399 -13.21 -16.47 -16.11
N VAL A 400 -12.82 -17.73 -16.36
CA VAL A 400 -13.03 -18.41 -17.66
C VAL A 400 -13.60 -19.81 -17.41
N HIS A 401 -14.68 -20.16 -18.10
CA HIS A 401 -15.35 -21.45 -17.96
C HIS A 401 -15.33 -22.20 -19.29
N LEU A 402 -14.87 -23.45 -19.30
CA LEU A 402 -14.99 -24.34 -20.45
C LEU A 402 -16.47 -24.67 -20.72
N THR A 403 -16.84 -24.78 -21.99
CA THR A 403 -18.10 -25.42 -22.42
C THR A 403 -17.87 -26.92 -22.61
N ASP A 404 -18.95 -27.69 -22.79
CA ASP A 404 -18.86 -29.14 -23.12
C ASP A 404 -17.93 -29.39 -24.32
N LYS A 405 -18.07 -28.58 -25.37
CA LYS A 405 -17.23 -28.55 -26.58
C LYS A 405 -15.75 -28.19 -26.30
N GLY A 406 -15.51 -27.41 -25.24
CA GLY A 406 -14.19 -27.14 -24.69
C GLY A 406 -13.59 -28.35 -24.00
N VAL A 407 -14.36 -29.00 -23.12
CA VAL A 407 -14.00 -30.24 -22.41
C VAL A 407 -13.65 -31.35 -23.40
N GLU A 408 -14.52 -31.65 -24.37
CA GLU A 408 -14.29 -32.63 -25.45
C GLU A 408 -13.00 -32.34 -26.23
N THR A 409 -12.65 -31.07 -26.43
CA THR A 409 -11.43 -30.66 -27.14
C THR A 409 -10.17 -30.82 -26.28
N MET A 410 -10.29 -30.70 -24.96
CA MET A 410 -9.15 -30.80 -24.03
C MET A 410 -8.84 -32.25 -23.61
N SER A 411 -9.85 -33.11 -23.43
CA SER A 411 -9.66 -34.52 -23.03
C SER A 411 -10.29 -35.55 -24.00
N PRO A 412 -9.95 -35.53 -25.30
CA PRO A 412 -10.55 -36.41 -26.32
C PRO A 412 -10.26 -37.92 -26.13
N SER A 413 -9.41 -38.30 -25.16
CA SER A 413 -9.09 -39.68 -24.78
C SER A 413 -9.55 -40.08 -23.38
N ASP A 414 -9.99 -39.13 -22.55
CA ASP A 414 -10.52 -39.39 -21.20
C ASP A 414 -11.66 -38.40 -20.87
N PRO A 415 -12.92 -38.79 -21.09
CA PRO A 415 -14.08 -37.98 -20.70
C PRO A 415 -14.21 -37.78 -19.18
N THR A 416 -13.51 -38.56 -18.35
CA THR A 416 -13.59 -38.47 -16.87
C THR A 416 -12.61 -37.46 -16.27
N LEU A 417 -11.66 -36.91 -17.04
CA LEU A 417 -10.67 -35.96 -16.55
C LEU A 417 -11.32 -34.71 -15.92
N PHE A 418 -12.44 -34.24 -16.49
CA PHE A 418 -13.23 -33.10 -16.02
C PHE A 418 -14.38 -33.48 -15.07
N VAL A 419 -14.50 -34.77 -14.73
CA VAL A 419 -15.50 -35.29 -13.78
C VAL A 419 -14.81 -35.61 -12.47
N VAL A 420 -14.75 -34.63 -11.58
CA VAL A 420 -14.23 -34.80 -10.21
C VAL A 420 -15.20 -35.72 -9.45
N PRO A 421 -14.77 -36.90 -8.97
CA PRO A 421 -15.63 -37.79 -8.18
C PRO A 421 -15.95 -37.21 -6.80
N ASP A 422 -17.07 -37.61 -6.21
CA ASP A 422 -17.30 -37.40 -4.77
C ASP A 422 -16.38 -38.35 -3.99
N ILE A 423 -15.27 -37.80 -3.49
CA ILE A 423 -14.28 -38.55 -2.71
C ILE A 423 -14.90 -39.13 -1.43
N SER A 424 -15.87 -38.45 -0.82
CA SER A 424 -16.61 -38.93 0.35
C SER A 424 -17.41 -40.19 0.03
N HIS A 425 -18.09 -40.22 -1.12
CA HIS A 425 -18.83 -41.41 -1.58
C HIS A 425 -17.88 -42.59 -1.87
N ALA A 426 -16.79 -42.34 -2.60
CA ALA A 426 -15.83 -43.37 -2.96
C ALA A 426 -15.08 -43.96 -1.74
N ILE A 427 -14.73 -43.12 -0.75
CA ILE A 427 -14.15 -43.59 0.52
C ILE A 427 -15.19 -44.38 1.33
N HIS A 428 -16.43 -43.89 1.43
CA HIS A 428 -17.51 -44.57 2.15
C HIS A 428 -17.79 -45.98 1.58
N GLU A 429 -17.81 -46.14 0.25
CA GLU A 429 -17.93 -47.44 -0.41
C GLU A 429 -16.75 -48.39 -0.08
N ILE A 430 -15.51 -47.88 -0.04
CA ILE A 430 -14.33 -48.67 0.34
C ILE A 430 -14.36 -49.07 1.83
N GLU A 431 -14.89 -48.20 2.70
CA GLU A 431 -15.05 -48.48 4.12
C GLU A 431 -16.11 -49.55 4.40
N HIS A 432 -17.22 -49.54 3.64
CA HIS A 432 -18.36 -50.44 3.84
C HIS A 432 -18.28 -51.76 3.06
N ASP A 433 -17.27 -51.95 2.20
CA ASP A 433 -17.00 -53.24 1.53
C ASP A 433 -16.58 -54.32 2.55
N GLU A 434 -17.47 -55.26 2.87
CA GLU A 434 -17.20 -56.39 3.79
C GLU A 434 -16.17 -57.40 3.23
N HIS A 435 -15.79 -57.31 1.95
CA HIS A 435 -14.89 -58.26 1.30
C HIS A 435 -13.42 -57.83 1.30
N LEU A 436 -13.06 -56.71 1.94
CA LEU A 436 -11.68 -56.20 2.02
C LEU A 436 -11.09 -56.29 3.42
N SER A 437 -9.84 -56.74 3.50
CA SER A 437 -9.04 -56.59 4.71
C SER A 437 -8.71 -55.12 5.00
N ALA A 438 -8.42 -54.79 6.26
CA ALA A 438 -8.09 -53.41 6.67
C ALA A 438 -6.92 -52.80 5.85
N ASN A 439 -5.91 -53.61 5.50
CA ASN A 439 -4.79 -53.17 4.66
C ASN A 439 -5.25 -52.81 3.23
N GLU A 440 -6.11 -53.63 2.61
CA GLU A 440 -6.63 -53.38 1.27
C GLU A 440 -7.56 -52.14 1.24
N LYS A 441 -8.33 -51.90 2.31
CA LYS A 441 -9.11 -50.65 2.47
C LYS A 441 -8.19 -49.42 2.51
N ILE A 442 -7.08 -49.49 3.26
CA ILE A 442 -6.09 -48.41 3.34
C ILE A 442 -5.40 -48.16 1.98
N GLU A 443 -5.01 -49.22 1.27
CA GLU A 443 -4.37 -49.08 -0.06
C GLU A 443 -5.33 -48.51 -1.11
N ARG A 444 -6.59 -48.97 -1.16
CA ARG A 444 -7.59 -48.44 -2.09
C ARG A 444 -7.98 -46.99 -1.78
N ARG A 445 -8.13 -46.63 -0.49
CA ARG A 445 -8.38 -45.25 -0.06
C ARG A 445 -7.27 -44.32 -0.58
N ARG A 446 -6.00 -44.67 -0.33
CA ARG A 446 -4.83 -43.92 -0.81
C ARG A 446 -4.77 -43.81 -2.34
N ALA A 447 -5.19 -44.84 -3.06
CA ALA A 447 -5.25 -44.80 -4.53
C ALA A 447 -6.31 -43.79 -5.03
N VAL A 448 -7.49 -43.76 -4.41
CA VAL A 448 -8.56 -42.78 -4.71
C VAL A 448 -8.14 -41.36 -4.34
N GLU A 449 -7.55 -41.17 -3.16
CA GLU A 449 -6.99 -39.88 -2.71
C GLU A 449 -5.93 -39.34 -3.70
N ALA A 450 -5.02 -40.21 -4.16
CA ALA A 450 -3.98 -39.84 -5.13
C ALA A 450 -4.55 -39.54 -6.54
N GLU A 451 -5.52 -40.33 -7.03
CA GLU A 451 -6.17 -40.05 -8.33
C GLU A 451 -6.93 -38.71 -8.28
N TYR A 452 -7.66 -38.46 -7.19
CA TYR A 452 -8.38 -37.21 -6.95
C TYR A 452 -7.43 -36.00 -6.96
N ALA A 453 -6.30 -36.10 -6.24
CA ALA A 453 -5.29 -35.04 -6.18
C ALA A 453 -4.72 -34.71 -7.58
N ILE A 454 -4.31 -35.74 -8.34
CA ILE A 454 -3.75 -35.58 -9.70
C ILE A 454 -4.78 -34.98 -10.67
N LYS A 455 -6.05 -35.40 -10.60
CA LYS A 455 -7.14 -34.83 -11.41
C LYS A 455 -7.41 -33.37 -11.04
N SER A 456 -7.51 -33.05 -9.75
CA SER A 456 -7.75 -31.68 -9.25
C SER A 456 -6.63 -30.72 -9.68
N GLU A 457 -5.37 -31.11 -9.48
CA GLU A 457 -4.19 -30.34 -9.92
C GLU A 457 -4.19 -30.12 -11.44
N THR A 458 -4.48 -31.16 -12.22
CA THR A 458 -4.52 -31.07 -13.70
C THR A 458 -5.59 -30.08 -14.17
N LEU A 459 -6.78 -30.13 -13.58
CA LEU A 459 -7.87 -29.20 -13.88
C LEU A 459 -7.52 -27.76 -13.50
N HIS A 460 -6.85 -27.58 -12.37
CA HIS A 460 -6.37 -26.28 -11.92
C HIS A 460 -5.37 -25.68 -12.92
N ILE A 461 -4.33 -26.44 -13.30
CA ILE A 461 -3.31 -26.02 -14.29
C ILE A 461 -3.97 -25.64 -15.63
N ILE A 462 -4.92 -26.43 -16.13
CA ILE A 462 -5.67 -26.12 -17.35
C ILE A 462 -6.47 -24.82 -17.22
N HIS A 463 -7.17 -24.61 -16.10
CA HIS A 463 -7.94 -23.39 -15.84
C HIS A 463 -7.03 -22.15 -15.82
N LYS A 464 -5.91 -22.21 -15.09
CA LYS A 464 -4.98 -21.09 -14.96
C LYS A 464 -4.27 -20.76 -16.26
N LEU A 465 -3.88 -21.76 -17.05
CA LEU A 465 -3.39 -21.56 -18.42
C LEU A 465 -4.44 -20.88 -19.31
N LEU A 466 -5.70 -21.31 -19.24
CA LEU A 466 -6.78 -20.70 -20.02
C LEU A 466 -7.05 -19.24 -19.60
N GLN A 467 -7.07 -18.97 -18.29
CA GLN A 467 -7.18 -17.63 -17.71
C GLN A 467 -6.01 -16.73 -18.16
N ALA A 468 -4.78 -17.22 -18.05
CA ALA A 468 -3.56 -16.53 -18.49
C ALA A 468 -3.59 -16.22 -20.00
N HIS A 469 -4.01 -17.16 -20.85
CA HIS A 469 -4.08 -16.93 -22.29
C HIS A 469 -5.17 -15.94 -22.69
N ALA A 470 -6.36 -16.05 -22.11
CA ALA A 470 -7.55 -15.35 -22.61
C ALA A 470 -7.83 -13.98 -21.96
N LEU A 471 -7.37 -13.74 -20.72
CA LEU A 471 -7.63 -12.48 -20.00
C LEU A 471 -6.41 -11.57 -19.86
N TYR A 472 -5.20 -12.11 -19.68
CA TYR A 472 -3.99 -11.31 -19.37
C TYR A 472 -3.17 -10.99 -20.63
N GLU A 473 -3.03 -9.71 -20.97
CA GLU A 473 -2.28 -9.23 -22.15
C GLU A 473 -0.89 -8.68 -21.78
N LYS A 474 0.07 -9.01 -22.63
CA LYS A 474 1.44 -8.48 -22.56
C LYS A 474 1.44 -6.99 -22.90
N ASP A 475 2.30 -6.26 -22.20
CA ASP A 475 2.44 -4.82 -22.20
C ASP A 475 1.18 -4.06 -21.70
N VAL A 476 0.24 -4.79 -21.07
CA VAL A 476 -0.96 -4.23 -20.39
C VAL A 476 -0.95 -4.64 -18.91
N GLU A 477 -1.27 -5.89 -18.58
CA GLU A 477 -1.25 -6.38 -17.19
C GLU A 477 0.16 -6.84 -16.73
N TYR A 478 1.09 -7.10 -17.65
CA TYR A 478 2.48 -7.47 -17.36
C TYR A 478 3.44 -7.15 -18.52
N VAL A 479 4.75 -7.15 -18.25
CA VAL A 479 5.81 -7.19 -19.28
C VAL A 479 6.71 -8.41 -19.07
N VAL A 480 7.51 -8.76 -20.09
CA VAL A 480 8.57 -9.78 -19.97
C VAL A 480 9.93 -9.11 -20.19
N GLN A 481 10.83 -9.23 -19.21
CA GLN A 481 12.19 -8.66 -19.24
C GLN A 481 13.18 -9.66 -18.65
N ASP A 482 14.37 -9.78 -19.24
CA ASP A 482 15.46 -10.69 -18.81
C ASP A 482 15.03 -12.15 -18.55
N GLY A 483 14.03 -12.63 -19.31
CA GLY A 483 13.45 -13.97 -19.15
C GLY A 483 12.59 -14.12 -17.89
N GLN A 484 11.92 -13.05 -17.45
CA GLN A 484 11.05 -13.03 -16.26
C GLN A 484 9.78 -12.21 -16.53
N VAL A 485 8.66 -12.61 -15.91
CA VAL A 485 7.39 -11.87 -15.96
C VAL A 485 7.36 -10.83 -14.84
N PHE A 486 7.07 -9.58 -15.18
CA PHE A 486 6.88 -8.48 -14.23
C PHE A 486 5.47 -7.91 -14.35
N ILE A 487 4.70 -7.98 -13.26
CA ILE A 487 3.35 -7.42 -13.21
C ILE A 487 3.42 -5.90 -13.33
N VAL A 488 2.52 -5.32 -14.14
CA VAL A 488 2.34 -3.88 -14.28
C VAL A 488 1.23 -3.42 -13.33
N ASP A 489 1.48 -2.37 -12.57
CA ASP A 489 0.45 -1.67 -11.79
C ASP A 489 -0.51 -0.94 -12.74
N GLU A 490 -1.76 -1.42 -12.80
CA GLU A 490 -2.87 -0.90 -13.59
C GLU A 490 -3.11 0.61 -13.41
N PHE A 491 -2.74 1.19 -12.25
CA PHE A 491 -2.96 2.61 -11.94
C PHE A 491 -1.75 3.50 -12.26
N THR A 492 -0.53 2.97 -12.26
CA THR A 492 0.70 3.79 -12.36
C THR A 492 1.61 3.43 -13.52
N GLY A 493 1.35 2.34 -14.25
CA GLY A 493 2.20 1.83 -15.33
C GLY A 493 3.59 1.39 -14.86
N ARG A 494 3.74 1.07 -13.56
CA ARG A 494 5.00 0.67 -12.94
C ARG A 494 5.15 -0.84 -12.95
N LEU A 495 6.39 -1.29 -13.17
CA LEU A 495 6.75 -2.68 -12.87
C LEU A 495 6.74 -2.87 -11.35
N MET A 496 6.17 -3.98 -10.89
CA MET A 496 6.15 -4.37 -9.49
C MET A 496 7.13 -5.54 -9.25
N PRO A 497 8.46 -5.29 -9.18
CA PRO A 497 9.44 -6.35 -8.96
C PRO A 497 9.19 -7.06 -7.64
N GLY A 498 9.28 -8.38 -7.64
CA GLY A 498 9.01 -9.23 -6.48
C GLY A 498 7.52 -9.56 -6.25
N ARG A 499 6.58 -8.95 -6.99
CA ARG A 499 5.17 -9.39 -6.97
C ARG A 499 4.93 -10.45 -8.06
N ARG A 500 4.30 -11.56 -7.66
CA ARG A 500 3.72 -12.60 -8.52
C ARG A 500 2.21 -12.64 -8.29
N TRP A 501 1.45 -13.26 -9.20
CA TRP A 501 0.05 -13.61 -8.92
C TRP A 501 0.01 -14.94 -8.15
N SER A 502 -0.98 -15.09 -7.27
CA SER A 502 -1.29 -16.31 -6.53
C SER A 502 -1.84 -17.42 -7.44
N ASP A 503 -1.96 -18.61 -6.86
CA ASP A 503 -2.88 -19.67 -7.31
C ASP A 503 -2.65 -20.06 -8.78
N GLY A 504 -1.47 -20.62 -9.06
CA GLY A 504 -0.98 -21.09 -10.37
C GLY A 504 -0.89 -20.06 -11.50
N LEU A 505 -1.41 -18.84 -11.34
CA LEU A 505 -1.63 -17.91 -12.45
C LEU A 505 -0.32 -17.32 -12.98
N HIS A 506 0.68 -17.07 -12.12
CA HIS A 506 1.96 -16.53 -12.58
C HIS A 506 2.79 -17.57 -13.33
N GLN A 507 2.72 -18.84 -12.89
CA GLN A 507 3.28 -20.00 -13.56
C GLN A 507 2.63 -20.19 -14.94
N ALA A 508 1.31 -20.03 -15.02
CA ALA A 508 0.57 -20.04 -16.27
C ALA A 508 0.95 -18.91 -17.24
N VAL A 509 1.25 -17.69 -16.73
CA VAL A 509 1.75 -16.58 -17.57
C VAL A 509 3.22 -16.78 -17.96
N GLU A 510 4.07 -17.31 -17.08
CA GLU A 510 5.45 -17.71 -17.42
C GLU A 510 5.43 -18.77 -18.55
N ALA A 511 4.62 -19.82 -18.41
CA ALA A 511 4.43 -20.86 -19.42
C ALA A 511 3.87 -20.30 -20.74
N LYS A 512 2.85 -19.43 -20.69
CA LYS A 512 2.27 -18.74 -21.87
C LYS A 512 3.34 -18.03 -22.69
N GLU A 513 4.26 -17.34 -22.03
CA GLU A 513 5.30 -16.53 -22.65
C GLU A 513 6.57 -17.32 -23.01
N GLY A 514 6.63 -18.62 -22.72
CA GLY A 514 7.82 -19.44 -22.94
C GLY A 514 8.98 -19.10 -21.98
N VAL A 515 8.68 -18.47 -20.85
CA VAL A 515 9.60 -18.22 -19.75
C VAL A 515 9.79 -19.50 -18.94
N THR A 516 10.94 -19.67 -18.29
CA THR A 516 11.14 -20.72 -17.29
C THR A 516 10.14 -20.51 -16.15
N VAL A 517 9.13 -21.37 -16.09
CA VAL A 517 8.21 -21.49 -14.96
C VAL A 517 9.04 -21.63 -13.68
N ARG A 518 8.61 -20.98 -12.60
CA ARG A 518 9.23 -21.13 -11.28
C ARG A 518 8.19 -21.56 -10.28
N GLU A 519 8.58 -22.51 -9.43
CA GLU A 519 7.93 -22.98 -8.20
C GLU A 519 6.82 -22.05 -7.67
N GLU A 520 5.66 -22.62 -7.37
CA GLU A 520 4.54 -21.87 -6.80
C GLU A 520 4.94 -21.21 -5.48
N THR A 521 4.40 -20.03 -5.20
CA THR A 521 4.78 -19.23 -4.02
C THR A 521 3.62 -19.12 -3.04
N GLN A 522 3.61 -20.00 -2.04
CA GLN A 522 2.61 -20.06 -0.96
C GLN A 522 2.83 -18.94 0.06
N THR A 523 1.74 -18.38 0.61
CA THR A 523 1.77 -17.38 1.69
C THR A 523 2.34 -18.01 2.98
N LEU A 524 3.53 -17.57 3.42
CA LEU A 524 4.13 -18.02 4.68
C LEU A 524 3.69 -17.16 5.86
N ALA A 525 3.58 -15.84 5.62
CA ALA A 525 3.20 -14.87 6.64
C ALA A 525 2.57 -13.63 5.97
N THR A 526 1.53 -13.09 6.58
CA THR A 526 0.79 -11.93 6.07
C THR A 526 0.30 -11.04 7.21
N ILE A 527 0.26 -9.72 7.02
CA ILE A 527 -0.39 -8.76 7.93
C ILE A 527 -0.85 -7.50 7.19
N THR A 528 -2.03 -6.97 7.53
CA THR A 528 -2.44 -5.64 7.07
C THR A 528 -1.68 -4.52 7.77
N ILE A 529 -1.42 -3.41 7.08
CA ILE A 529 -0.85 -2.19 7.69
C ILE A 529 -1.72 -1.70 8.86
N GLN A 530 -3.05 -1.87 8.72
CA GLN A 530 -4.06 -1.65 9.74
C GLN A 530 -3.73 -2.40 11.04
N ASN A 531 -3.61 -3.72 10.98
CA ASN A 531 -3.39 -4.56 12.15
C ASN A 531 -1.96 -4.47 12.68
N TYR A 532 -0.97 -4.24 11.81
CA TYR A 532 0.40 -3.96 12.24
C TYR A 532 0.47 -2.73 13.16
N PHE A 533 -0.15 -1.60 12.77
CA PHE A 533 -0.10 -0.40 13.59
C PHE A 533 -1.05 -0.41 14.80
N ARG A 534 -2.07 -1.28 14.81
CA ARG A 534 -2.93 -1.52 15.99
C ARG A 534 -2.20 -2.20 17.16
N MET A 535 -1.03 -2.82 16.94
CA MET A 535 -0.23 -3.43 18.02
C MET A 535 0.53 -2.41 18.89
N TYR A 536 0.62 -1.14 18.48
CA TYR A 536 1.38 -0.14 19.24
C TYR A 536 0.61 0.35 20.48
N GLU A 537 1.24 0.29 21.67
CA GLU A 537 0.66 0.82 22.93
C GLU A 537 0.20 2.28 22.77
N LYS A 538 0.96 3.06 21.99
CA LYS A 538 0.57 4.42 21.58
C LYS A 538 0.95 4.69 20.13
N LEU A 539 -0.06 5.03 19.33
CA LEU A 539 0.08 5.41 17.92
C LEU A 539 -0.23 6.90 17.74
N ALA A 540 0.54 7.59 16.92
CA ALA A 540 0.33 8.99 16.54
C ALA A 540 0.68 9.22 15.06
N GLY A 541 0.29 10.35 14.49
CA GLY A 541 0.61 10.65 13.10
C GLY A 541 0.57 12.12 12.74
N MET A 542 1.20 12.48 11.63
CA MET A 542 1.18 13.84 11.10
C MET A 542 1.01 13.86 9.58
N THR A 543 0.24 14.82 9.07
CA THR A 543 0.03 15.01 7.62
C THR A 543 -0.43 16.44 7.36
N GLY A 544 -0.47 16.87 6.10
CA GLY A 544 -1.15 18.11 5.71
C GLY A 544 -2.66 17.95 5.44
N THR A 545 -3.20 16.73 5.47
CA THR A 545 -4.57 16.43 5.03
C THR A 545 -5.18 15.18 5.70
N ALA A 546 -5.63 15.30 6.96
CA ALA A 546 -6.33 14.24 7.70
C ALA A 546 -7.83 14.53 7.95
N GLU A 547 -8.25 15.80 7.98
CA GLU A 547 -9.63 16.24 8.25
C GLU A 547 -10.69 15.50 7.41
N THR A 548 -10.37 15.14 6.18
CA THR A 548 -11.30 14.46 5.26
C THR A 548 -11.56 12.99 5.65
N GLU A 549 -10.56 12.32 6.24
CA GLU A 549 -10.62 10.89 6.58
C GLU A 549 -10.76 10.64 8.10
N GLU A 550 -11.07 11.66 8.92
CA GLU A 550 -11.14 11.53 10.38
C GLU A 550 -12.02 10.36 10.84
N THR A 551 -13.14 10.11 10.17
CA THR A 551 -14.02 8.97 10.48
C THR A 551 -13.30 7.63 10.31
N GLU A 552 -12.46 7.48 9.29
CA GLU A 552 -11.69 6.25 9.04
C GLU A 552 -10.56 6.08 10.07
N PHE A 553 -9.83 7.16 10.36
CA PHE A 553 -8.80 7.18 11.41
C PHE A 553 -9.36 6.79 12.78
N HIS A 554 -10.53 7.31 13.15
CA HIS A 554 -11.18 6.99 14.41
C HIS A 554 -11.87 5.61 14.41
N GLU A 555 -12.53 5.18 13.32
CA GLU A 555 -13.15 3.86 13.26
C GLU A 555 -12.11 2.74 13.33
N ILE A 556 -11.03 2.81 12.55
CA ILE A 556 -10.01 1.76 12.47
C ILE A 556 -8.98 1.86 13.61
N TYR A 557 -8.33 3.02 13.74
CA TYR A 557 -7.13 3.18 14.58
C TYR A 557 -7.39 3.90 15.91
N LYS A 558 -8.62 4.35 16.19
CA LYS A 558 -9.01 5.19 17.34
C LYS A 558 -8.29 6.55 17.41
N LEU A 559 -7.65 6.97 16.31
CA LEU A 559 -6.91 8.23 16.22
C LEU A 559 -7.88 9.41 16.01
N GLU A 560 -7.87 10.36 16.95
CA GLU A 560 -8.52 11.68 16.75
C GLU A 560 -7.66 12.56 15.83
N VAL A 561 -8.30 13.36 14.97
CA VAL A 561 -7.61 14.38 14.16
C VAL A 561 -7.70 15.75 14.84
N VAL A 562 -6.56 16.44 14.96
CA VAL A 562 -6.47 17.83 15.45
C VAL A 562 -5.79 18.68 14.37
N VAL A 563 -6.57 19.61 13.79
CA VAL A 563 -6.06 20.58 12.81
C VAL A 563 -5.28 21.68 13.53
N ILE A 564 -3.99 21.77 13.26
CA ILE A 564 -3.07 22.76 13.85
C ILE A 564 -3.06 24.03 12.99
N PRO A 565 -3.19 25.24 13.56
CA PRO A 565 -3.07 26.47 12.81
C PRO A 565 -1.66 26.66 12.25
N THR A 566 -1.54 27.23 11.06
CA THR A 566 -0.25 27.59 10.47
C THR A 566 0.47 28.66 11.30
N ASN A 567 1.80 28.69 11.27
CA ASN A 567 2.59 29.73 11.94
C ASN A 567 2.29 31.13 11.37
N ARG A 568 2.07 31.21 10.06
CA ARG A 568 1.74 32.43 9.30
C ARG A 568 0.46 32.23 8.47
N PRO A 569 -0.39 33.25 8.25
CA PRO A 569 -1.61 33.10 7.45
C PRO A 569 -1.32 32.73 5.99
N VAL A 570 -2.05 31.74 5.44
CA VAL A 570 -1.88 31.28 4.06
C VAL A 570 -2.27 32.36 3.05
N ARG A 571 -1.37 32.67 2.10
CA ARG A 571 -1.51 33.74 1.10
C ARG A 571 -1.54 33.23 -0.36
N ARG A 572 -2.04 32.02 -0.57
CA ARG A 572 -2.24 31.41 -1.89
C ARG A 572 -3.60 31.78 -2.47
N VAL A 573 -3.66 32.17 -3.75
CA VAL A 573 -4.91 32.34 -4.51
C VAL A 573 -5.28 31.01 -5.16
N ASP A 574 -6.28 30.32 -4.63
CA ASP A 574 -6.85 29.11 -5.25
C ASP A 574 -7.95 29.52 -6.24
N LYS A 575 -7.64 29.45 -7.54
CA LYS A 575 -8.56 29.77 -8.64
C LYS A 575 -9.62 28.67 -8.82
N HIS A 576 -10.70 29.01 -9.53
CA HIS A 576 -11.70 28.03 -9.97
C HIS A 576 -11.13 27.08 -11.03
N ASP A 577 -11.77 25.92 -11.14
CA ASP A 577 -11.40 24.87 -12.10
C ASP A 577 -11.84 25.28 -13.51
N LEU A 578 -10.96 25.10 -14.49
CA LEU A 578 -11.21 25.36 -15.90
C LEU A 578 -11.53 24.03 -16.59
N VAL A 579 -12.78 23.86 -17.05
CA VAL A 579 -13.24 22.61 -17.66
C VAL A 579 -13.46 22.81 -19.17
N TYR A 580 -12.91 21.90 -19.97
CA TYR A 580 -12.88 21.91 -21.43
C TYR A 580 -13.64 20.70 -22.01
N LYS A 581 -13.94 20.72 -23.32
CA LYS A 581 -14.62 19.59 -23.96
C LYS A 581 -13.67 18.41 -24.13
N THR A 582 -12.53 18.60 -24.80
CA THR A 582 -11.53 17.56 -25.09
C THR A 582 -10.23 17.67 -24.29
N ARG A 583 -9.46 16.57 -24.18
CA ARG A 583 -8.09 16.57 -23.61
C ARG A 583 -7.14 17.46 -24.40
N LYS A 584 -7.38 17.69 -25.70
CA LYS A 584 -6.58 18.57 -26.57
C LYS A 584 -6.68 20.03 -26.13
N GLU A 585 -7.89 20.57 -26.05
CA GLU A 585 -8.15 21.94 -25.55
C GLU A 585 -7.52 22.14 -24.16
N LYS A 586 -7.71 21.16 -23.27
CA LYS A 586 -7.13 21.14 -21.92
C LYS A 586 -5.60 21.31 -21.97
N TYR A 587 -4.90 20.54 -22.80
CA TYR A 587 -3.44 20.60 -22.90
C TYR A 587 -2.92 21.88 -23.56
N ASP A 588 -3.57 22.38 -24.61
CA ASP A 588 -3.18 23.64 -25.24
C ASP A 588 -3.33 24.82 -24.25
N ALA A 589 -4.43 24.86 -23.49
CA ALA A 589 -4.65 25.87 -22.44
C ALA A 589 -3.67 25.74 -21.25
N ILE A 590 -3.31 24.52 -20.83
CA ILE A 590 -2.25 24.28 -19.84
C ILE A 590 -0.91 24.84 -20.33
N MET A 591 -0.55 24.59 -21.59
CA MET A 591 0.71 25.10 -22.17
C MET A 591 0.73 26.64 -22.22
N ASP A 592 -0.37 27.28 -22.61
CA ASP A 592 -0.49 28.74 -22.64
C ASP A 592 -0.39 29.37 -21.23
N GLU A 593 -0.96 28.73 -20.20
CA GLU A 593 -0.80 29.16 -18.80
C GLU A 593 0.66 29.02 -18.35
N ILE A 594 1.31 27.86 -18.57
CA ILE A 594 2.72 27.65 -18.21
C ILE A 594 3.60 28.70 -18.91
N GLU A 595 3.41 28.93 -20.21
CA GLU A 595 4.18 29.89 -20.98
C GLU A 595 3.96 31.33 -20.51
N ARG A 596 2.72 31.72 -20.16
CA ARG A 596 2.43 33.04 -19.58
C ARG A 596 3.12 33.25 -18.24
N GLN A 597 3.12 32.25 -17.36
CA GLN A 597 3.72 32.37 -16.02
C GLN A 597 5.26 32.29 -16.07
N HIS A 598 5.83 31.43 -16.93
CA HIS A 598 7.27 31.38 -17.20
C HIS A 598 7.81 32.71 -17.77
N LYS A 599 7.09 33.35 -18.71
CA LYS A 599 7.45 34.68 -19.24
C LYS A 599 7.44 35.79 -18.18
N ARG A 600 6.76 35.61 -17.04
CA ARG A 600 6.81 36.52 -15.88
C ARG A 600 7.97 36.21 -14.92
N GLY A 601 8.75 35.17 -15.19
CA GLY A 601 9.82 34.68 -14.32
C GLY A 601 9.34 33.93 -13.08
N LEU A 602 8.10 33.43 -13.07
CA LEU A 602 7.56 32.67 -11.94
C LEU A 602 7.89 31.18 -12.08
N PRO A 603 8.19 30.47 -10.98
CA PRO A 603 8.28 29.02 -10.96
C PRO A 603 6.89 28.39 -11.13
N VAL A 604 6.83 27.30 -11.89
CA VAL A 604 5.60 26.56 -12.19
C VAL A 604 5.79 25.08 -11.88
N LEU A 605 4.97 24.56 -10.96
CA LEU A 605 4.84 23.13 -10.69
C LEU A 605 3.55 22.60 -11.33
N VAL A 606 3.71 21.66 -12.27
CA VAL A 606 2.62 21.01 -13.00
C VAL A 606 2.39 19.62 -12.39
N GLY A 607 1.25 19.39 -11.74
CA GLY A 607 0.88 18.11 -11.15
C GLY A 607 -0.03 17.31 -12.07
N THR A 608 0.39 16.10 -12.43
CA THR A 608 -0.33 15.15 -13.29
C THR A 608 -0.80 13.93 -12.49
N THR A 609 -1.72 13.15 -13.05
CA THR A 609 -2.22 11.89 -12.45
C THR A 609 -1.29 10.71 -12.71
N ASN A 610 -0.83 10.54 -13.96
CA ASN A 610 -0.01 9.41 -14.40
C ASN A 610 1.23 9.84 -15.23
N VAL A 611 2.13 8.89 -15.48
CA VAL A 611 3.40 9.12 -16.19
C VAL A 611 3.20 9.47 -17.67
N GLU A 612 2.19 8.91 -18.35
CA GLU A 612 1.93 9.18 -19.77
C GLU A 612 1.54 10.65 -20.00
N VAL A 613 0.73 11.22 -19.11
CA VAL A 613 0.39 12.65 -19.11
C VAL A 613 1.64 13.50 -18.86
N SER A 614 2.51 13.11 -17.93
CA SER A 614 3.80 13.79 -17.69
C SER A 614 4.69 13.82 -18.93
N GLU A 615 4.92 12.67 -19.56
CA GLU A 615 5.75 12.56 -20.78
C GLU A 615 5.10 13.26 -22.00
N THR A 616 3.77 13.35 -22.03
CA THR A 616 3.04 14.10 -23.06
C THR A 616 3.23 15.61 -22.90
N LEU A 617 3.09 16.13 -21.69
CA LEU A 617 3.31 17.55 -21.38
C LEU A 617 4.79 17.94 -21.54
N ALA A 618 5.73 17.06 -21.16
CA ALA A 618 7.16 17.25 -21.40
C ALA A 618 7.47 17.38 -22.90
N ARG A 619 6.89 16.51 -23.74
CA ARG A 619 7.01 16.60 -25.22
C ARG A 619 6.43 17.91 -25.76
N LEU A 620 5.33 18.41 -25.21
CA LEU A 620 4.73 19.70 -25.62
C LEU A 620 5.59 20.91 -25.19
N LEU A 621 6.07 20.95 -23.95
CA LEU A 621 6.98 22.00 -23.46
C LEU A 621 8.29 22.02 -24.26
N LYS A 622 8.84 20.85 -24.59
CA LYS A 622 10.03 20.72 -25.46
C LYS A 622 9.80 21.28 -26.86
N ARG A 623 8.61 21.07 -27.45
CA ARG A 623 8.21 21.67 -28.74
C ARG A 623 8.08 23.20 -28.66
N ARG A 624 7.63 23.75 -27.52
CA ARG A 624 7.61 25.21 -27.27
C ARG A 624 8.96 25.80 -26.83
N GLY A 625 10.02 24.99 -26.77
CA GLY A 625 11.37 25.42 -26.36
C GLY A 625 11.53 25.73 -24.87
N LEU A 626 10.55 25.36 -24.04
CA LEU A 626 10.54 25.62 -22.60
C LEU A 626 11.36 24.56 -21.85
N LYS A 627 12.40 24.99 -21.13
CA LYS A 627 13.19 24.12 -20.25
C LYS A 627 12.35 23.69 -19.05
N HIS A 628 12.35 22.40 -18.75
CA HIS A 628 11.56 21.81 -17.68
C HIS A 628 12.25 20.53 -17.15
N GLU A 629 12.00 20.21 -15.89
CA GLU A 629 12.39 18.94 -15.27
C GLU A 629 11.14 18.06 -15.03
N VAL A 630 11.31 16.74 -14.96
CA VAL A 630 10.21 15.77 -14.80
C VAL A 630 10.49 14.82 -13.64
N LEU A 631 9.53 14.72 -12.71
CA LEU A 631 9.58 13.89 -11.51
C LEU A 631 8.60 12.72 -11.66
N ASN A 632 9.14 11.52 -11.91
CA ASN A 632 8.35 10.31 -12.17
C ASN A 632 8.29 9.35 -10.95
N ALA A 633 8.73 9.79 -9.76
CA ALA A 633 8.79 9.00 -8.53
C ALA A 633 9.52 7.64 -8.72
N LYS A 634 10.70 7.70 -9.32
CA LYS A 634 11.65 6.60 -9.55
C LYS A 634 12.99 6.78 -8.82
N PHE A 635 13.44 8.02 -8.57
CA PHE A 635 14.77 8.31 -8.02
C PHE A 635 14.71 9.39 -6.93
N HIS A 636 14.25 9.01 -5.73
CA HIS A 636 13.85 9.94 -4.66
C HIS A 636 14.91 10.99 -4.29
N GLN A 637 16.20 10.65 -4.23
CA GLN A 637 17.28 11.62 -3.96
C GLN A 637 17.38 12.70 -5.05
N ARG A 638 17.53 12.28 -6.32
CA ARG A 638 17.61 13.21 -7.47
C ARG A 638 16.32 14.03 -7.62
N GLU A 639 15.17 13.46 -7.29
CA GLU A 639 13.90 14.19 -7.26
C GLU A 639 13.88 15.25 -6.14
N ALA A 640 14.41 14.95 -4.95
CA ALA A 640 14.54 15.93 -3.87
C ALA A 640 15.48 17.10 -4.27
N GLU A 641 16.59 16.81 -4.95
CA GLU A 641 17.51 17.82 -5.51
C GLU A 641 16.81 18.75 -6.51
N ILE A 642 16.01 18.20 -7.43
CA ILE A 642 15.23 18.98 -8.40
C ILE A 642 14.14 19.80 -7.69
N VAL A 643 13.42 19.22 -6.72
CA VAL A 643 12.35 19.90 -5.97
C VAL A 643 12.88 21.05 -5.12
N ALA A 644 14.07 20.92 -4.54
CA ALA A 644 14.75 22.01 -3.85
C ALA A 644 15.07 23.20 -4.79
N GLN A 645 15.24 22.95 -6.09
CA GLN A 645 15.46 23.97 -7.12
C GLN A 645 14.16 24.43 -7.82
N ALA A 646 13.04 23.73 -7.65
CA ALA A 646 11.77 24.03 -8.32
C ALA A 646 11.13 25.38 -7.94
N GLY A 647 11.63 26.06 -6.90
CA GLY A 647 11.20 27.39 -6.47
C GLY A 647 12.00 28.58 -7.03
N GLN A 648 12.96 28.35 -7.93
CA GLN A 648 13.82 29.40 -8.50
C GLN A 648 13.11 30.22 -9.61
N PRO A 649 13.59 31.43 -9.96
CA PRO A 649 12.96 32.23 -11.01
C PRO A 649 12.83 31.49 -12.35
N GLY A 650 11.60 31.33 -12.82
CA GLY A 650 11.28 30.73 -14.12
C GLY A 650 11.48 29.22 -14.24
N SER A 651 11.72 28.46 -13.15
CA SER A 651 11.76 27.00 -13.23
C SER A 651 10.40 26.41 -13.64
N ILE A 652 10.42 25.35 -14.44
CA ILE A 652 9.24 24.54 -14.76
C ILE A 652 9.52 23.11 -14.30
N THR A 653 8.63 22.53 -13.52
CA THR A 653 8.77 21.17 -13.00
C THR A 653 7.45 20.44 -13.18
N ILE A 654 7.49 19.26 -13.79
CA ILE A 654 6.34 18.34 -13.87
C ILE A 654 6.49 17.31 -12.75
N ALA A 655 5.44 17.06 -11.98
CA ALA A 655 5.40 16.04 -10.95
C ALA A 655 4.25 15.06 -11.21
N THR A 656 4.62 13.78 -11.36
CA THR A 656 3.63 12.70 -11.46
C THR A 656 3.05 12.40 -10.08
N ASN A 657 1.73 12.54 -9.95
CA ASN A 657 0.95 12.33 -8.73
C ASN A 657 1.50 13.14 -7.53
N MET A 658 2.31 12.50 -6.66
CA MET A 658 2.94 13.14 -5.50
C MET A 658 4.48 13.06 -5.50
N ALA A 659 5.11 12.85 -6.66
CA ALA A 659 6.57 12.82 -6.81
C ALA A 659 7.25 14.03 -6.12
N GLY A 660 8.40 13.81 -5.50
CA GLY A 660 9.03 14.81 -4.64
C GLY A 660 8.34 15.06 -3.30
N ARG A 661 7.60 14.10 -2.72
CA ARG A 661 7.04 14.19 -1.36
C ARG A 661 8.14 14.31 -0.30
N GLY A 662 7.78 14.82 0.88
CA GLY A 662 8.69 15.09 2.00
C GLY A 662 9.69 16.24 1.77
N THR A 663 9.78 16.80 0.56
CA THR A 663 10.72 17.88 0.21
C THR A 663 10.02 19.25 0.12
N ASP A 664 10.71 20.28 0.59
CA ASP A 664 10.23 21.66 0.63
C ASP A 664 10.64 22.47 -0.60
N ILE A 665 9.73 23.29 -1.14
CA ILE A 665 9.99 24.12 -2.32
C ILE A 665 10.19 25.55 -1.83
N LYS A 666 11.44 25.89 -1.50
CA LYS A 666 11.81 27.22 -1.02
C LYS A 666 11.89 28.20 -2.19
N LEU A 667 11.20 29.33 -2.09
CA LEU A 667 11.19 30.36 -3.14
C LEU A 667 12.54 31.07 -3.27
N GLY A 668 13.03 31.16 -4.50
CA GLY A 668 14.28 31.86 -4.82
C GLY A 668 14.19 33.40 -4.72
N PRO A 669 15.34 34.08 -4.59
CA PRO A 669 15.42 35.54 -4.67
C PRO A 669 14.77 36.06 -5.95
N GLY A 670 13.99 37.14 -5.87
CA GLY A 670 13.30 37.71 -7.02
C GLY A 670 11.99 37.00 -7.42
N VAL A 671 11.64 35.85 -6.83
CA VAL A 671 10.29 35.27 -6.88
C VAL A 671 9.45 35.73 -5.69
N LYS A 672 10.06 35.74 -4.50
CA LYS A 672 9.48 36.19 -3.22
C LYS A 672 9.42 37.73 -3.13
N LYS A 673 8.67 38.34 -4.05
CA LYS A 673 8.68 39.79 -4.36
C LYS A 673 7.72 40.66 -3.56
N CYS A 674 6.76 40.11 -2.83
CA CYS A 674 5.99 40.85 -1.82
C CYS A 674 6.17 40.17 -0.46
N GLN A 675 6.54 40.96 0.55
CA GLN A 675 6.59 40.48 1.92
C GLN A 675 5.16 40.33 2.45
N VAL A 676 4.25 41.24 2.10
CA VAL A 676 2.79 41.09 2.31
C VAL A 676 1.99 41.63 1.10
N CYS A 677 1.29 40.72 0.39
CA CYS A 677 0.30 41.07 -0.63
C CYS A 677 -1.07 41.41 -0.01
N GLY A 678 -1.88 42.16 -0.75
CA GLY A 678 -3.23 42.59 -0.34
C GLY A 678 -4.30 41.51 -0.15
N ILE A 679 -3.91 40.23 -0.16
CA ILE A 679 -4.77 39.12 0.22
C ILE A 679 -4.98 39.24 1.72
N LYS A 680 -6.04 39.92 2.14
CA LYS A 680 -6.42 40.03 3.55
C LYS A 680 -6.53 38.63 4.14
N SER A 681 -5.64 38.28 5.07
CA SER A 681 -5.90 37.22 6.05
C SER A 681 -7.27 37.52 6.67
N ARG A 682 -8.26 36.66 6.43
CA ARG A 682 -9.68 37.03 6.65
C ARG A 682 -10.06 37.07 8.12
N GLU A 683 -9.33 36.33 8.95
CA GLU A 683 -9.28 36.35 10.41
C GLU A 683 -7.94 35.67 10.78
N ALA A 684 -7.25 36.08 11.84
CA ALA A 684 -6.12 35.32 12.41
C ALA A 684 -6.65 34.48 13.58
N PRO A 685 -7.01 33.20 13.38
CA PRO A 685 -7.78 32.43 14.37
C PRO A 685 -7.03 32.16 15.68
N PHE A 686 -5.69 32.24 15.64
CA PHE A 686 -4.82 31.90 16.77
C PHE A 686 -3.81 33.01 17.11
N GLY A 687 -4.23 34.29 17.07
CA GLY A 687 -3.37 35.42 17.47
C GLY A 687 -2.11 35.64 16.60
N GLN A 688 -2.01 34.94 15.47
CA GLN A 688 -0.92 35.04 14.49
C GLN A 688 -0.62 36.51 14.15
N LYS A 689 0.66 36.88 14.10
CA LYS A 689 1.07 38.23 13.70
C LYS A 689 0.65 38.50 12.25
N ILE A 690 -0.39 39.32 12.08
CA ILE A 690 -0.76 39.88 10.78
C ILE A 690 0.23 41.00 10.47
N GLU A 691 1.26 40.67 9.68
CA GLU A 691 2.15 41.67 9.09
C GLU A 691 1.32 42.58 8.14
N PRO A 692 1.48 43.92 8.19
CA PRO A 692 0.71 44.83 7.35
C PRO A 692 1.12 44.75 5.87
N PRO A 693 0.21 45.04 4.92
CA PRO A 693 0.53 44.98 3.49
C PRO A 693 1.57 46.02 3.07
N ASP A 694 2.63 45.59 2.37
CA ASP A 694 3.64 46.48 1.75
C ASP A 694 3.00 47.39 0.69
N LEU A 695 1.90 46.91 0.09
CA LEU A 695 1.21 47.50 -1.04
C LEU A 695 -0.07 48.23 -0.58
N THR A 696 -0.31 49.43 -1.12
CA THR A 696 -1.56 50.16 -0.86
C THR A 696 -2.76 49.47 -1.51
N ALA A 697 -3.98 49.81 -1.06
CA ALA A 697 -5.22 49.24 -1.59
C ALA A 697 -5.38 49.47 -3.11
N GLU A 698 -4.83 50.58 -3.61
CA GLU A 698 -4.75 50.92 -5.04
C GLU A 698 -3.78 49.99 -5.77
N GLN A 699 -2.54 49.85 -5.27
CA GLN A 699 -1.51 48.99 -5.86
C GLN A 699 -1.94 47.52 -5.91
N ILE A 700 -2.62 47.04 -4.86
CA ILE A 700 -3.20 45.69 -4.78
C ILE A 700 -4.22 45.44 -5.91
N LYS A 701 -5.01 46.47 -6.24
CA LYS A 701 -6.05 46.45 -7.27
C LYS A 701 -5.46 46.60 -8.67
N GLU A 702 -4.47 47.47 -8.84
CA GLU A 702 -3.73 47.68 -10.09
C GLU A 702 -2.97 46.42 -10.52
N LEU A 703 -2.20 45.83 -9.60
CA LEU A 703 -1.43 44.61 -9.83
C LEU A 703 -2.27 43.32 -9.82
N LYS A 704 -3.60 43.43 -9.59
CA LYS A 704 -4.55 42.31 -9.47
C LYS A 704 -4.08 41.17 -8.55
N CYS A 705 -3.37 41.50 -7.47
CA CYS A 705 -2.72 40.52 -6.58
C CYS A 705 -3.68 39.51 -5.91
N ASN A 706 -4.99 39.80 -5.91
CA ASN A 706 -6.03 38.92 -5.36
C ASN A 706 -6.63 37.95 -6.41
N GLU A 707 -6.29 38.11 -7.70
CA GLU A 707 -6.83 37.33 -8.82
C GLU A 707 -5.72 36.54 -9.55
N ASP A 708 -4.58 37.17 -9.85
CA ASP A 708 -3.46 36.55 -10.58
C ASP A 708 -2.09 37.04 -10.04
N PRO A 709 -1.64 36.51 -8.88
CA PRO A 709 -0.46 37.01 -8.16
C PRO A 709 0.80 37.16 -9.02
N PRO A 710 1.50 38.31 -8.98
CA PRO A 710 2.73 38.56 -9.76
C PRO A 710 3.99 37.97 -9.09
N CYS A 711 3.83 37.03 -8.17
CA CYS A 711 4.90 36.48 -7.33
C CYS A 711 4.47 35.17 -6.65
N GLY A 712 5.44 34.38 -6.18
CA GLY A 712 5.20 33.08 -5.55
C GLY A 712 5.22 31.89 -6.51
N LEU A 713 4.94 30.69 -5.97
CA LEU A 713 4.88 29.44 -6.74
C LEU A 713 3.50 29.26 -7.38
N VAL A 714 3.50 28.93 -8.68
CA VAL A 714 2.30 28.58 -9.44
C VAL A 714 2.12 27.05 -9.41
N ILE A 715 0.94 26.60 -8.99
CA ILE A 715 0.52 25.19 -9.07
C ILE A 715 -0.50 25.04 -10.20
N ILE A 716 -0.24 24.12 -11.12
CA ILE A 716 -1.17 23.74 -12.19
C ILE A 716 -1.49 22.25 -12.02
N GLY A 717 -2.69 21.92 -11.56
CA GLY A 717 -3.22 20.56 -11.64
C GLY A 717 -3.78 20.31 -13.04
N THR A 718 -3.35 19.24 -13.71
CA THR A 718 -3.80 18.94 -15.09
C THR A 718 -5.06 18.09 -15.14
N GLU A 719 -5.43 17.49 -14.00
CA GLU A 719 -6.58 16.61 -13.74
C GLU A 719 -6.98 16.71 -12.25
N ARG A 720 -8.14 16.15 -11.88
CA ARG A 720 -8.56 15.94 -10.49
C ARG A 720 -8.21 14.52 -10.06
N HIS A 721 -7.57 14.36 -8.90
CA HIS A 721 -7.31 13.05 -8.33
C HIS A 721 -8.60 12.40 -7.79
N GLU A 722 -8.59 11.08 -7.59
CA GLU A 722 -9.71 10.34 -6.94
C GLU A 722 -10.11 10.98 -5.60
N ALA A 723 -9.11 11.29 -4.77
CA ALA A 723 -9.26 11.83 -3.44
C ALA A 723 -8.90 13.32 -3.38
N ARG A 724 -9.80 14.12 -2.81
CA ARG A 724 -9.70 15.57 -2.68
C ARG A 724 -8.54 16.02 -1.79
N ARG A 725 -8.07 15.14 -0.88
CA ARG A 725 -6.85 15.38 -0.10
C ARG A 725 -5.58 15.45 -0.95
N ILE A 726 -5.45 14.64 -2.01
CA ILE A 726 -4.28 14.69 -2.90
C ILE A 726 -4.25 16.04 -3.64
N ASP A 727 -5.41 16.53 -4.10
CA ASP A 727 -5.52 17.90 -4.64
C ASP A 727 -5.18 18.99 -3.61
N ARG A 728 -5.57 18.82 -2.33
CA ARG A 728 -5.18 19.73 -1.23
C ARG A 728 -3.66 19.70 -1.02
N GLN A 729 -3.01 18.53 -1.04
CA GLN A 729 -1.55 18.40 -0.91
C GLN A 729 -0.81 19.06 -2.08
N LEU A 730 -1.27 18.87 -3.33
CA LEU A 730 -0.69 19.51 -4.51
C LEU A 730 -0.78 21.05 -4.41
N ARG A 731 -1.95 21.59 -4.05
CA ARG A 731 -2.11 23.03 -3.75
C ARG A 731 -1.19 23.48 -2.61
N GLY A 732 -1.08 22.67 -1.56
CA GLY A 732 -0.24 22.88 -0.38
C GLY A 732 1.26 22.94 -0.66
N ARG A 733 1.72 22.56 -1.86
CA ARG A 733 3.11 22.81 -2.28
C ARG A 733 3.43 24.30 -2.39
N SER A 734 2.42 25.16 -2.62
CA SER A 734 2.53 26.63 -2.69
C SER A 734 1.85 27.34 -1.50
N GLY A 735 2.31 28.54 -1.17
CA GLY A 735 1.77 29.38 -0.09
C GLY A 735 2.25 29.03 1.33
N ARG A 736 3.36 28.29 1.45
CA ARG A 736 3.94 27.79 2.71
C ARG A 736 4.48 28.95 3.57
N GLN A 737 4.40 28.85 4.90
CA GLN A 737 4.83 29.93 5.82
C GLN A 737 4.29 31.32 5.44
N GLY A 738 3.09 31.38 4.87
CA GLY A 738 2.45 32.61 4.42
C GLY A 738 3.11 33.28 3.20
N ASP A 739 3.93 32.56 2.43
CA ASP A 739 4.43 33.07 1.13
C ASP A 739 3.30 33.30 0.12
N PRO A 740 3.49 34.19 -0.87
CA PRO A 740 2.55 34.34 -1.97
C PRO A 740 2.55 33.10 -2.87
N GLY A 741 1.47 32.93 -3.64
CA GLY A 741 1.39 31.93 -4.71
C GLY A 741 -0.03 31.75 -5.23
N GLN A 742 -0.21 30.81 -6.14
CA GLN A 742 -1.51 30.51 -6.73
C GLN A 742 -1.65 29.02 -7.07
N SER A 743 -2.89 28.53 -7.12
CA SER A 743 -3.21 27.25 -7.74
C SER A 743 -4.38 27.36 -8.72
N ILE A 744 -4.35 26.51 -9.74
CA ILE A 744 -5.43 26.34 -10.73
C ILE A 744 -5.50 24.87 -11.15
N PHE A 745 -6.68 24.41 -11.55
CA PHE A 745 -6.86 23.07 -12.10
C PHE A 745 -7.52 23.17 -13.47
N PHE A 746 -7.01 22.40 -14.42
CA PHE A 746 -7.56 22.21 -15.76
C PHE A 746 -8.17 20.82 -15.83
N LEU A 747 -9.30 20.67 -16.54
CA LEU A 747 -10.07 19.43 -16.62
C LEU A 747 -10.72 19.27 -18.00
N SER A 748 -11.00 18.03 -18.40
CA SER A 748 -11.81 17.72 -19.59
C SER A 748 -12.92 16.73 -19.24
N LEU A 749 -14.04 16.75 -19.99
CA LEU A 749 -15.06 15.70 -19.92
C LEU A 749 -14.53 14.30 -20.29
N GLU A 750 -13.42 14.25 -21.02
CA GLU A 750 -12.69 13.03 -21.40
C GLU A 750 -11.73 12.53 -20.31
N ASP A 751 -11.54 13.24 -19.19
CA ASP A 751 -10.65 12.81 -18.10
C ASP A 751 -11.23 11.59 -17.37
N ASP A 752 -10.37 10.72 -16.83
CA ASP A 752 -10.81 9.40 -16.34
C ASP A 752 -11.81 9.49 -15.16
N LEU A 753 -11.65 10.49 -14.29
CA LEU A 753 -12.63 10.81 -13.24
C LEU A 753 -13.98 11.27 -13.83
N MET A 754 -14.00 11.99 -14.94
CA MET A 754 -15.23 12.48 -15.58
C MET A 754 -15.95 11.35 -16.36
N ARG A 755 -15.18 10.44 -16.97
CA ARG A 755 -15.69 9.22 -17.63
C ARG A 755 -16.50 8.33 -16.68
N LEU A 756 -16.12 8.27 -15.39
CA LEU A 756 -16.85 7.53 -14.35
C LEU A 756 -18.22 8.16 -13.98
N PHE A 757 -18.48 9.42 -14.32
CA PHE A 757 -19.65 10.16 -13.82
C PHE A 757 -20.49 10.86 -14.90
N GLY A 758 -20.83 10.13 -15.96
CA GLY A 758 -21.93 10.51 -16.86
C GLY A 758 -21.64 11.74 -17.71
N SER A 759 -20.39 11.87 -18.17
CA SER A 759 -19.90 12.78 -19.22
C SER A 759 -20.95 13.06 -20.30
N ASP A 760 -21.60 12.02 -20.83
CA ASP A 760 -22.59 12.06 -21.90
C ASP A 760 -23.78 12.99 -21.63
N ARG A 761 -24.14 13.19 -20.35
CA ARG A 761 -25.23 14.10 -19.96
C ARG A 761 -24.76 15.55 -19.91
N ILE A 762 -23.49 15.80 -19.56
CA ILE A 762 -22.90 17.14 -19.56
C ILE A 762 -22.60 17.55 -21.01
N ALA A 763 -22.00 16.67 -21.81
CA ALA A 763 -21.78 16.86 -23.24
C ALA A 763 -23.09 17.17 -23.99
N ARG A 764 -24.14 16.36 -23.83
CA ARG A 764 -25.47 16.64 -24.43
C ARG A 764 -26.14 17.93 -23.96
N ILE A 765 -25.71 18.53 -22.84
CA ILE A 765 -26.13 19.87 -22.44
C ILE A 765 -25.31 20.92 -23.22
N MET A 766 -23.98 20.77 -23.31
CA MET A 766 -23.09 21.66 -24.07
C MET A 766 -23.44 21.72 -25.56
N ASP A 767 -23.64 20.57 -26.20
CA ASP A 767 -24.02 20.46 -27.61
C ASP A 767 -25.38 21.12 -27.89
N ARG A 768 -26.23 21.21 -26.86
CA ARG A 768 -27.55 21.86 -26.92
C ARG A 768 -27.52 23.35 -26.54
N THR A 769 -26.48 23.81 -25.84
CA THR A 769 -26.24 25.24 -25.59
C THR A 769 -25.37 25.91 -26.64
N GLY A 770 -24.70 25.13 -27.51
CA GLY A 770 -23.90 25.64 -28.62
C GLY A 770 -22.54 26.20 -28.24
N ALA A 771 -21.86 25.59 -27.26
CA ALA A 771 -20.54 26.02 -26.81
C ALA A 771 -19.47 25.83 -27.92
N GLU A 772 -18.57 26.81 -28.07
CA GLU A 772 -17.55 26.83 -29.14
C GLU A 772 -16.26 26.08 -28.73
N GLU A 773 -15.42 25.68 -29.71
CA GLU A 773 -14.13 25.02 -29.43
C GLU A 773 -13.22 25.93 -28.58
N GLY A 774 -12.80 25.41 -27.40
CA GLY A 774 -11.96 26.15 -26.45
C GLY A 774 -12.71 27.05 -25.47
N GLU A 775 -14.04 27.09 -25.50
CA GLU A 775 -14.84 27.82 -24.49
C GLU A 775 -14.73 27.15 -23.10
N VAL A 776 -14.42 27.94 -22.06
CA VAL A 776 -14.12 27.41 -20.72
C VAL A 776 -15.37 27.36 -19.84
N ILE A 777 -15.75 26.16 -19.37
CA ILE A 777 -16.96 25.93 -18.59
C ILE A 777 -16.76 26.31 -17.11
N THR A 778 -16.73 27.61 -16.79
CA THR A 778 -16.60 28.09 -15.40
C THR A 778 -17.97 28.29 -14.72
N HIS A 779 -18.60 27.22 -14.22
CA HIS A 779 -19.85 27.32 -13.46
C HIS A 779 -19.83 26.51 -12.15
N PRO A 780 -20.16 27.11 -10.99
CA PRO A 780 -20.18 26.43 -9.69
C PRO A 780 -20.96 25.11 -9.57
N TRP A 781 -21.94 24.81 -10.43
CA TRP A 781 -22.62 23.50 -10.40
C TRP A 781 -21.72 22.36 -10.91
N VAL A 782 -20.80 22.64 -11.83
CA VAL A 782 -19.82 21.68 -12.36
C VAL A 782 -18.79 21.37 -11.27
N THR A 783 -18.22 22.39 -10.62
CA THR A 783 -17.30 22.21 -9.48
C THR A 783 -17.96 21.47 -8.32
N ALA A 784 -19.25 21.72 -8.05
CA ALA A 784 -20.01 20.99 -7.04
C ALA A 784 -20.25 19.52 -7.44
N ALA A 785 -20.52 19.23 -8.72
CA ALA A 785 -20.67 17.87 -9.23
C ALA A 785 -19.35 17.08 -9.12
N ILE A 786 -18.21 17.69 -9.50
CA ILE A 786 -16.87 17.10 -9.35
C ILE A 786 -16.57 16.78 -7.87
N GLY A 787 -16.88 17.69 -6.95
CA GLY A 787 -16.71 17.43 -5.52
C GLY A 787 -17.60 16.30 -4.96
N GLN A 788 -18.75 16.04 -5.58
CA GLN A 788 -19.62 14.89 -5.25
C GLN A 788 -19.18 13.59 -5.94
N ALA A 789 -18.47 13.68 -7.07
CA ALA A 789 -17.82 12.56 -7.73
C ALA A 789 -16.65 12.03 -6.88
N GLN A 790 -15.70 12.90 -6.52
CA GLN A 790 -14.57 12.57 -5.63
C GLN A 790 -15.07 11.90 -4.35
N LYS A 791 -16.07 12.49 -3.68
CA LYS A 791 -16.63 11.92 -2.43
C LYS A 791 -17.25 10.51 -2.58
N ARG A 792 -17.73 10.13 -3.78
CA ARG A 792 -18.19 8.74 -4.01
C ARG A 792 -17.03 7.78 -4.20
N VAL A 793 -15.96 8.20 -4.90
CA VAL A 793 -14.76 7.38 -5.07
C VAL A 793 -14.04 7.19 -3.73
N GLU A 794 -13.92 8.26 -2.93
CA GLU A 794 -13.43 8.22 -1.54
C GLU A 794 -14.24 7.19 -0.69
N LEU A 795 -15.57 7.26 -0.74
CA LEU A 795 -16.46 6.32 -0.02
C LEU A 795 -16.35 4.87 -0.50
N GLN A 796 -16.21 4.65 -1.82
CA GLN A 796 -16.03 3.31 -2.40
C GLN A 796 -14.68 2.71 -2.00
N ASN A 797 -13.60 3.50 -2.06
CA ASN A 797 -12.26 3.10 -1.62
C ASN A 797 -12.22 2.80 -0.11
N PHE A 798 -12.93 3.59 0.72
CA PHE A 798 -13.11 3.29 2.15
C PHE A 798 -13.85 1.97 2.37
N GLN A 799 -14.95 1.72 1.65
CA GLN A 799 -15.69 0.44 1.77
C GLN A 799 -14.83 -0.76 1.35
N ALA A 800 -13.98 -0.63 0.33
CA ALA A 800 -13.04 -1.68 -0.06
C ALA A 800 -12.01 -1.97 1.04
N ARG A 801 -11.33 -0.94 1.58
CA ARG A 801 -10.38 -1.10 2.70
C ARG A 801 -11.04 -1.66 3.96
N LYS A 802 -12.25 -1.21 4.28
CA LYS A 802 -13.00 -1.68 5.45
C LYS A 802 -13.37 -3.16 5.33
N LYS A 803 -13.77 -3.64 4.14
CA LYS A 803 -13.96 -5.07 3.89
C LYS A 803 -12.67 -5.86 4.03
N LEU A 804 -11.57 -5.40 3.41
CA LEU A 804 -10.27 -6.06 3.48
C LEU A 804 -9.79 -6.23 4.93
N LEU A 805 -9.94 -5.18 5.76
CA LEU A 805 -9.69 -5.25 7.20
C LEU A 805 -10.61 -6.25 7.91
N GLN A 806 -11.91 -6.30 7.57
CA GLN A 806 -12.85 -7.24 8.21
C GLN A 806 -12.54 -8.72 7.92
N PHE A 807 -11.87 -9.03 6.81
CA PHE A 807 -11.31 -10.37 6.54
C PHE A 807 -10.01 -10.60 7.32
N ASP A 808 -9.04 -9.67 7.30
CA ASP A 808 -7.79 -9.82 8.07
C ASP A 808 -8.00 -9.76 9.59
N ASP A 809 -9.06 -9.15 10.11
CA ASP A 809 -9.45 -9.23 11.53
C ASP A 809 -9.68 -10.68 11.99
N VAL A 810 -10.18 -11.55 11.11
CA VAL A 810 -10.36 -13.00 11.38
C VAL A 810 -9.00 -13.69 11.39
N MET A 811 -8.19 -13.45 10.35
CA MET A 811 -6.82 -13.96 10.25
C MET A 811 -5.98 -13.52 11.45
N ASN A 812 -6.17 -12.29 11.94
CA ASN A 812 -5.39 -11.72 13.02
C ASN A 812 -5.69 -12.39 14.37
N GLN A 813 -6.94 -12.71 14.67
CA GLN A 813 -7.30 -13.47 15.88
C GLN A 813 -6.66 -14.87 15.90
N GLN A 814 -6.67 -15.56 14.75
CA GLN A 814 -6.01 -16.86 14.59
C GLN A 814 -4.49 -16.75 14.70
N ARG A 815 -3.91 -15.73 14.04
CA ARG A 815 -2.47 -15.40 14.04
C ARG A 815 -1.97 -15.06 15.45
N GLU A 816 -2.72 -14.31 16.26
CA GLU A 816 -2.36 -14.00 17.64
C GLU A 816 -2.21 -15.27 18.49
N VAL A 817 -3.10 -16.25 18.33
CA VAL A 817 -2.99 -17.57 19.00
C VAL A 817 -1.78 -18.36 18.50
N ILE A 818 -1.56 -18.44 17.18
CA ILE A 818 -0.44 -19.19 16.59
C ILE A 818 0.92 -18.56 16.89
N TYR A 819 1.04 -17.23 16.83
CA TYR A 819 2.28 -16.52 17.16
C TYR A 819 2.58 -16.56 18.66
N SER A 820 1.55 -16.56 19.53
CA SER A 820 1.75 -16.81 20.97
C SER A 820 2.28 -18.22 21.22
N ARG A 821 1.71 -19.24 20.55
CA ARG A 821 2.20 -20.62 20.60
C ARG A 821 3.64 -20.76 20.10
N ARG A 822 3.98 -20.06 19.01
CA ARG A 822 5.35 -19.99 18.51
C ARG A 822 6.29 -19.34 19.52
N LEU A 823 5.86 -18.26 20.17
CA LEU A 823 6.68 -17.57 21.18
C LEU A 823 6.98 -18.49 22.37
N TYR A 824 5.99 -19.21 22.91
CA TYR A 824 6.22 -20.21 23.95
C TYR A 824 7.18 -21.33 23.50
N ALA A 825 7.13 -21.73 22.23
CA ALA A 825 8.07 -22.71 21.66
C ALA A 825 9.49 -22.14 21.40
N LEU A 826 9.65 -20.82 21.28
CA LEU A 826 10.95 -20.13 21.20
C LEU A 826 11.55 -19.84 22.60
N GLU A 827 10.70 -19.60 23.60
CA GLU A 827 11.08 -19.32 24.99
C GLU A 827 11.34 -20.61 25.78
N GLY A 828 10.59 -21.68 25.53
CA GLY A 828 10.78 -22.99 26.15
C GLY A 828 10.22 -23.08 27.57
N GLY A 829 11.05 -23.54 28.51
CA GLY A 829 10.70 -23.64 29.93
C GLY A 829 9.56 -24.64 30.23
N GLU A 830 8.88 -24.42 31.36
CA GLU A 830 7.76 -25.27 31.79
C GLU A 830 6.45 -24.95 31.03
N GLU A 831 6.28 -23.74 30.49
CA GLU A 831 5.12 -23.41 29.66
C GLU A 831 5.07 -24.27 28.39
N LEU A 832 6.21 -24.49 27.71
CA LEU A 832 6.28 -25.37 26.55
C LEU A 832 6.01 -26.84 26.91
N LYS A 833 6.48 -27.33 28.07
CA LYS A 833 6.25 -28.71 28.53
C LYS A 833 4.78 -28.93 28.87
N ALA A 834 4.14 -27.96 29.54
CA ALA A 834 2.71 -27.99 29.83
C ALA A 834 1.87 -27.94 28.54
N GLU A 835 2.25 -27.13 27.54
CA GLU A 835 1.54 -27.10 26.27
C GLU A 835 1.73 -28.39 25.47
N ALA A 836 2.95 -28.93 25.40
CA ALA A 836 3.24 -30.22 24.78
C ALA A 836 2.39 -31.35 25.39
N GLN A 837 2.22 -31.37 26.71
CA GLN A 837 1.33 -32.33 27.36
C GLN A 837 -0.13 -32.12 26.96
N ARG A 838 -0.65 -30.88 26.96
CA ARG A 838 -2.01 -30.58 26.48
C ARG A 838 -2.23 -31.00 25.02
N MET A 839 -1.21 -30.88 24.17
CA MET A 839 -1.27 -31.32 22.79
C MET A 839 -1.33 -32.86 22.67
N ILE A 840 -0.59 -33.60 23.51
CA ILE A 840 -0.66 -35.06 23.57
C ILE A 840 -2.01 -35.52 24.12
N ASP A 841 -2.46 -34.97 25.25
CA ASP A 841 -3.74 -35.33 25.87
C ASP A 841 -4.89 -35.18 24.86
N GLY A 842 -5.04 -33.99 24.25
CA GLY A 842 -6.07 -33.73 23.24
C GLY A 842 -5.96 -34.56 21.96
N ALA A 843 -4.75 -34.98 21.55
CA ALA A 843 -4.56 -35.93 20.45
C ALA A 843 -5.01 -37.35 20.83
N THR A 844 -4.74 -37.77 22.07
CA THR A 844 -5.16 -39.09 22.58
C THR A 844 -6.67 -39.17 22.86
N GLU A 845 -7.31 -38.10 23.36
CA GLU A 845 -8.77 -38.02 23.47
C GLU A 845 -9.45 -38.15 22.11
N ARG A 846 -9.01 -37.38 21.10
CA ARG A 846 -9.60 -37.48 19.75
C ARG A 846 -9.37 -38.83 19.08
N LEU A 847 -8.22 -39.47 19.28
CA LEU A 847 -8.02 -40.84 18.76
C LEU A 847 -8.99 -41.81 19.43
N ALA A 848 -9.12 -41.77 20.76
CA ALA A 848 -10.09 -42.59 21.50
C ALA A 848 -11.53 -42.34 20.99
N ASP A 849 -11.96 -41.08 20.88
CA ASP A 849 -13.28 -40.70 20.36
C ASP A 849 -13.52 -41.23 18.93
N SER A 850 -12.55 -41.05 18.03
CA SER A 850 -12.69 -41.49 16.63
C SER A 850 -12.85 -43.00 16.46
N LEU A 851 -12.38 -43.80 17.44
CA LEU A 851 -12.44 -45.26 17.42
C LEU A 851 -13.67 -45.82 18.16
N ILE A 852 -14.44 -44.97 18.85
CA ILE A 852 -15.69 -45.35 19.53
C ILE A 852 -16.92 -44.66 18.91
N ALA A 853 -16.75 -43.74 17.98
CA ALA A 853 -17.80 -42.90 17.41
C ALA A 853 -18.95 -43.69 16.75
N ASP A 854 -18.65 -44.82 16.12
CA ASP A 854 -19.62 -45.67 15.43
C ASP A 854 -20.36 -46.66 16.36
N TYR A 855 -20.11 -46.60 17.69
CA TYR A 855 -20.58 -47.59 18.66
C TYR A 855 -21.33 -46.96 19.86
N ASP A 856 -22.67 -47.07 19.86
CA ASP A 856 -23.54 -46.64 20.97
C ASP A 856 -23.28 -47.39 22.30
N ASP A 857 -22.67 -48.57 22.26
CA ASP A 857 -22.46 -49.47 23.40
C ASP A 857 -20.96 -49.78 23.63
N PRO A 858 -20.38 -49.45 24.81
CA PRO A 858 -19.00 -49.80 25.19
C PRO A 858 -18.67 -51.30 25.22
N GLY A 859 -19.68 -52.18 25.12
CA GLY A 859 -19.51 -53.61 24.87
C GLY A 859 -19.16 -53.98 23.42
N GLN A 860 -19.35 -53.08 22.45
CA GLN A 860 -19.17 -53.33 21.02
C GLN A 860 -17.84 -52.78 20.44
N TRP A 861 -17.11 -51.98 21.22
CA TRP A 861 -15.84 -51.38 20.81
C TRP A 861 -14.79 -52.43 20.40
N ASP A 862 -14.15 -52.23 19.25
CA ASP A 862 -13.00 -53.04 18.83
C ASP A 862 -11.75 -52.64 19.63
N ARG A 863 -11.53 -53.35 20.74
CA ARG A 863 -10.44 -53.08 21.70
C ARG A 863 -9.06 -53.48 21.16
N ASP A 864 -9.02 -54.43 20.23
CA ASP A 864 -7.77 -54.85 19.59
C ASP A 864 -7.35 -53.82 18.53
N LEU A 865 -8.31 -53.23 17.81
CA LEU A 865 -8.09 -52.06 16.96
C LEU A 865 -7.65 -50.84 17.79
N ILE A 866 -8.27 -50.56 18.94
CA ILE A 866 -7.86 -49.42 19.79
C ILE A 866 -6.43 -49.60 20.30
N GLU A 867 -6.04 -50.77 20.81
CA GLU A 867 -4.62 -50.99 21.22
C GLU A 867 -3.66 -50.89 20.02
N THR A 868 -4.06 -51.42 18.85
CA THR A 868 -3.25 -51.36 17.62
C THR A 868 -3.06 -49.93 17.12
N GLU A 869 -4.11 -49.12 17.10
CA GLU A 869 -4.07 -47.73 16.59
C GLU A 869 -3.24 -46.81 17.50
N PHE A 870 -3.39 -46.92 18.83
CA PHE A 870 -2.55 -46.19 19.77
C PHE A 870 -1.07 -46.60 19.65
N LEU A 871 -0.79 -47.88 19.40
CA LEU A 871 0.57 -48.35 19.16
C LEU A 871 1.13 -47.85 17.83
N GLN A 872 0.36 -47.87 16.74
CA GLN A 872 0.83 -47.42 15.42
C GLN A 872 0.98 -45.90 15.31
N LYS A 873 0.04 -45.11 15.86
CA LYS A 873 0.07 -43.64 15.79
C LYS A 873 0.99 -43.00 16.84
N PHE A 874 1.06 -43.56 18.05
CA PHE A 874 1.74 -42.89 19.17
C PHE A 874 2.82 -43.75 19.88
N LEU A 875 3.08 -45.00 19.44
CA LEU A 875 4.02 -45.94 20.06
C LEU A 875 3.74 -46.20 21.57
N MET A 876 2.46 -46.16 21.95
CA MET A 876 1.99 -46.38 23.32
C MET A 876 0.93 -47.48 23.38
N SER A 877 0.83 -48.17 24.52
CA SER A 877 -0.31 -49.04 24.86
C SER A 877 -1.13 -48.35 25.96
N VAL A 878 -2.45 -48.47 25.89
CA VAL A 878 -3.40 -47.89 26.87
C VAL A 878 -3.73 -48.96 27.92
N PRO A 879 -3.30 -48.81 29.20
CA PRO A 879 -3.37 -49.88 30.18
C PRO A 879 -4.79 -50.42 30.42
N GLY A 880 -5.02 -51.66 30.02
CA GLY A 880 -6.29 -52.36 30.24
C GLY A 880 -7.39 -52.08 29.22
N VAL A 881 -7.09 -51.51 28.05
CA VAL A 881 -8.09 -51.31 26.98
C VAL A 881 -8.72 -52.61 26.48
N THR A 882 -7.91 -53.67 26.38
CA THR A 882 -8.29 -55.06 26.07
C THR A 882 -9.06 -55.77 27.20
N ASP A 883 -9.20 -55.15 28.39
CA ASP A 883 -9.98 -55.66 29.52
C ASP A 883 -11.28 -54.85 29.69
N ALA A 884 -12.39 -55.40 29.17
CA ALA A 884 -13.72 -54.80 29.29
C ALA A 884 -14.21 -54.63 30.75
N GLY A 885 -13.58 -55.30 31.73
CA GLY A 885 -13.83 -55.07 33.14
C GLY A 885 -13.15 -53.82 33.71
N ARG A 886 -12.10 -53.31 33.05
CA ARG A 886 -11.34 -52.12 33.49
C ARG A 886 -11.77 -50.83 32.82
N ILE A 887 -12.07 -50.88 31.52
CA ILE A 887 -12.46 -49.70 30.73
C ILE A 887 -13.86 -49.94 30.17
N ARG A 888 -14.86 -49.33 30.83
CA ARG A 888 -16.29 -49.63 30.69
C ARG A 888 -17.10 -48.49 30.07
N ASN A 889 -16.50 -47.33 29.87
CA ASN A 889 -17.12 -46.11 29.35
C ASN A 889 -16.06 -45.14 28.79
N ARG A 890 -16.52 -44.12 28.05
CA ARG A 890 -15.67 -43.09 27.41
C ARG A 890 -14.69 -42.45 28.40
N ASP A 891 -15.19 -42.05 29.57
CA ASP A 891 -14.40 -41.33 30.56
C ASP A 891 -13.30 -42.21 31.19
N GLU A 892 -13.50 -43.52 31.29
CA GLU A 892 -12.45 -44.48 31.68
C GLU A 892 -11.40 -44.66 30.59
N LEU A 893 -11.80 -44.72 29.31
CA LEU A 893 -10.88 -44.84 28.17
C LEU A 893 -9.98 -43.60 28.07
N ILE A 894 -10.56 -42.40 28.14
CA ILE A 894 -9.82 -41.14 28.00
C ILE A 894 -8.88 -40.91 29.19
N ARG A 895 -9.30 -41.24 30.43
CA ARG A 895 -8.39 -41.17 31.59
C ARG A 895 -7.19 -42.11 31.42
N ALA A 896 -7.42 -43.36 30.99
CA ALA A 896 -6.33 -44.30 30.73
C ALA A 896 -5.41 -43.82 29.59
N ALA A 897 -5.97 -43.21 28.53
CA ALA A 897 -5.23 -42.62 27.42
C ALA A 897 -4.37 -41.43 27.88
N HIS A 898 -4.92 -40.50 28.68
CA HIS A 898 -4.18 -39.36 29.24
C HIS A 898 -3.12 -39.79 30.26
N GLU A 899 -3.34 -40.85 31.04
CA GLU A 899 -2.32 -41.43 31.94
C GLU A 899 -1.18 -42.06 31.13
N ALA A 900 -1.50 -42.83 30.09
CA ALA A 900 -0.52 -43.43 29.20
C ALA A 900 0.26 -42.38 28.38
N GLY A 901 -0.41 -41.33 27.91
CA GLY A 901 0.20 -40.20 27.19
C GLY A 901 1.18 -39.41 28.07
N ARG A 902 0.79 -39.08 29.31
CA ARG A 902 1.68 -38.46 30.32
C ARG A 902 2.88 -39.35 30.65
N ALA A 903 2.66 -40.66 30.83
CA ALA A 903 3.75 -41.61 31.08
C ALA A 903 4.72 -41.72 29.88
N ALA A 904 4.21 -41.72 28.65
CA ALA A 904 5.01 -41.74 27.44
C ALA A 904 5.82 -40.43 27.25
N PHE A 905 5.20 -39.27 27.52
CA PHE A 905 5.86 -37.97 27.48
C PHE A 905 7.01 -37.87 28.50
N GLN A 906 6.77 -38.23 29.76
CA GLN A 906 7.81 -38.22 30.79
C GLN A 906 8.95 -39.19 30.45
N LYS A 907 8.63 -40.42 30.04
CA LYS A 907 9.63 -41.41 29.58
C LYS A 907 10.45 -40.89 28.39
N LYS A 908 9.88 -40.04 27.53
CA LYS A 908 10.61 -39.39 26.43
C LYS A 908 11.62 -38.39 26.96
N LEU A 909 11.23 -37.52 27.90
CA LEU A 909 12.13 -36.57 28.55
C LEU A 909 13.25 -37.28 29.33
N ASP A 910 12.97 -38.42 29.95
CA ASP A 910 13.96 -39.25 30.64
C ASP A 910 14.99 -39.82 29.67
N TYR A 911 14.54 -40.37 28.53
CA TYR A 911 15.41 -40.81 27.44
C TYR A 911 16.29 -39.66 26.89
N MET A 912 15.74 -38.45 26.72
CA MET A 912 16.55 -37.30 26.28
C MET A 912 17.64 -36.94 27.31
N ARG A 913 17.33 -36.96 28.61
CA ARG A 913 18.32 -36.74 29.68
C ARG A 913 19.40 -37.82 29.74
N GLU A 914 19.05 -39.07 29.44
CA GLU A 914 20.04 -40.14 29.24
C GLU A 914 20.96 -39.88 28.04
N VAL A 915 20.45 -39.34 26.93
CA VAL A 915 21.24 -38.99 25.75
C VAL A 915 22.16 -37.79 26.04
N GLU A 916 21.66 -36.76 26.73
CA GLU A 916 22.46 -35.61 27.21
C GLU A 916 23.68 -36.08 28.00
N ALA A 917 23.47 -36.96 28.99
CA ALA A 917 24.54 -37.52 29.82
C ALA A 917 25.56 -38.38 29.06
N LYS A 918 25.17 -38.98 27.92
CA LYS A 918 26.05 -39.80 27.05
C LYS A 918 26.83 -38.97 26.03
N VAL A 919 26.28 -37.83 25.60
CA VAL A 919 26.84 -36.98 24.52
C VAL A 919 27.54 -35.73 25.04
N GLY A 920 27.26 -35.30 26.28
CA GLY A 920 27.75 -34.04 26.84
C GLY A 920 26.99 -32.80 26.32
N ALA A 921 25.79 -33.01 25.78
CA ALA A 921 24.87 -31.94 25.38
C ALA A 921 24.07 -31.43 26.59
N ALA A 922 23.57 -30.19 26.52
CA ALA A 922 22.74 -29.59 27.57
C ALA A 922 21.43 -29.05 26.98
N ARG A 923 20.30 -29.38 27.62
CA ARG A 923 18.94 -29.01 27.19
C ARG A 923 18.54 -29.53 25.80
N LEU A 924 19.09 -30.67 25.40
CA LEU A 924 18.71 -31.38 24.17
C LEU A 924 17.21 -31.75 24.19
N GLY A 925 16.67 -32.14 25.34
CA GLY A 925 15.24 -32.44 25.48
C GLY A 925 14.35 -31.23 25.19
N GLU A 926 14.74 -30.05 25.68
CA GLU A 926 14.00 -28.80 25.48
C GLU A 926 14.20 -28.25 24.06
N GLN A 927 15.41 -28.35 23.50
CA GLN A 927 15.71 -27.99 22.12
C GLN A 927 14.95 -28.87 21.11
N ALA A 928 14.87 -30.18 21.35
CA ALA A 928 14.08 -31.10 20.54
C ALA A 928 12.58 -30.80 20.63
N LEU A 929 12.08 -30.50 21.85
CA LEU A 929 10.68 -30.15 22.07
C LEU A 929 10.30 -28.85 21.34
N ALA A 930 11.14 -27.83 21.44
CA ALA A 930 11.03 -26.58 20.69
C ALA A 930 11.06 -26.83 19.18
N HIS A 931 12.05 -27.56 18.67
CA HIS A 931 12.20 -27.81 17.24
C HIS A 931 11.00 -28.57 16.63
N VAL A 932 10.50 -29.61 17.30
CA VAL A 932 9.29 -30.35 16.86
C VAL A 932 8.05 -29.46 16.91
N SER A 933 7.90 -28.66 17.98
CA SER A 933 6.76 -27.73 18.12
C SER A 933 6.76 -26.65 17.02
N LEU A 934 7.90 -25.98 16.81
CA LEU A 934 8.06 -24.92 15.81
C LEU A 934 7.82 -25.47 14.39
N GLY A 935 8.40 -26.63 14.06
CA GLY A 935 8.24 -27.26 12.75
C GLY A 935 6.80 -27.69 12.45
N VAL A 936 6.10 -28.27 13.42
CA VAL A 936 4.67 -28.64 13.27
C VAL A 936 3.78 -27.40 13.16
N ILE A 937 4.07 -26.35 13.95
CA ILE A 937 3.34 -25.08 13.88
C ILE A 937 3.51 -24.42 12.51
N ASP A 938 4.74 -24.29 12.01
CA ASP A 938 5.01 -23.62 10.73
C ASP A 938 4.40 -24.35 9.54
N GLU A 939 4.53 -25.68 9.49
CA GLU A 939 4.00 -26.52 8.41
C GLU A 939 2.49 -26.38 8.29
N LYS A 940 1.76 -26.66 9.37
CA LYS A 940 0.29 -26.66 9.37
C LYS A 940 -0.30 -25.25 9.29
N TRP A 941 0.35 -24.23 9.86
CA TRP A 941 -0.09 -22.84 9.71
C TRP A 941 0.06 -22.35 8.26
N LYS A 942 1.16 -22.70 7.58
CA LYS A 942 1.39 -22.38 6.16
C LYS A 942 0.34 -23.02 5.25
N ASP A 943 -0.05 -24.27 5.52
CA ASP A 943 -1.12 -24.94 4.76
C ASP A 943 -2.48 -24.25 5.00
N HIS A 944 -2.85 -23.99 6.26
CA HIS A 944 -4.06 -23.25 6.62
C HIS A 944 -4.11 -21.81 6.04
N LEU A 945 -2.96 -21.14 5.90
CA LEU A 945 -2.89 -19.85 5.20
C LEU A 945 -3.25 -19.94 3.72
N TYR A 946 -2.86 -21.03 3.04
CA TYR A 946 -3.22 -21.30 1.65
C TYR A 946 -4.72 -21.57 1.52
N ASP A 947 -5.28 -22.43 2.36
CA ASP A 947 -6.71 -22.76 2.33
C ASP A 947 -7.59 -21.53 2.64
N LEU A 948 -7.13 -20.60 3.47
CA LEU A 948 -7.84 -19.33 3.75
C LEU A 948 -7.63 -18.24 2.68
N ASP A 949 -6.54 -18.28 1.90
CA ASP A 949 -6.43 -17.52 0.66
C ASP A 949 -7.46 -18.03 -0.37
N GLN A 950 -7.59 -19.36 -0.55
CA GLN A 950 -8.58 -20.01 -1.42
C GLN A 950 -10.03 -19.69 -1.02
N LEU A 951 -10.37 -19.89 0.26
CA LEU A 951 -11.70 -19.60 0.80
C LEU A 951 -12.10 -18.15 0.54
N ARG A 952 -11.16 -17.20 0.72
CA ARG A 952 -11.42 -15.77 0.51
C ARG A 952 -11.74 -15.46 -0.95
N GLU A 953 -11.14 -16.13 -1.92
CA GLU A 953 -11.47 -15.92 -3.35
C GLU A 953 -12.83 -16.54 -3.69
N GLY A 954 -13.12 -17.75 -3.22
CA GLY A 954 -14.40 -18.43 -3.47
C GLY A 954 -15.63 -17.79 -2.80
N ILE A 955 -15.49 -17.24 -1.59
CA ILE A 955 -16.66 -16.87 -0.76
C ILE A 955 -17.55 -15.78 -1.35
N TYR A 956 -17.02 -14.92 -2.23
CA TYR A 956 -17.80 -13.87 -2.91
C TYR A 956 -18.96 -14.45 -3.75
N LEU A 957 -18.84 -15.69 -4.24
CA LEU A 957 -19.91 -16.37 -4.97
C LEU A 957 -21.14 -16.66 -4.10
N ARG A 958 -21.00 -16.81 -2.77
CA ARG A 958 -22.16 -16.97 -1.86
C ARG A 958 -23.04 -15.71 -1.80
N GLY A 959 -22.51 -14.55 -2.19
CA GLY A 959 -23.27 -13.29 -2.28
C GLY A 959 -24.42 -13.33 -3.31
N TYR A 960 -24.34 -14.19 -4.33
CA TYR A 960 -25.44 -14.42 -5.27
C TYR A 960 -26.63 -15.14 -4.61
N GLY A 961 -26.40 -15.88 -3.53
CA GLY A 961 -27.42 -16.55 -2.71
C GLY A 961 -28.06 -15.69 -1.61
N GLN A 962 -27.82 -14.36 -1.61
CA GLN A 962 -28.30 -13.40 -0.59
C GLN A 962 -27.77 -13.62 0.84
N LYS A 963 -26.79 -14.54 1.03
CA LYS A 963 -25.97 -14.65 2.25
C LYS A 963 -24.92 -13.53 2.28
N ASP A 964 -24.49 -13.11 3.47
CA ASP A 964 -23.38 -12.16 3.63
C ASP A 964 -22.03 -12.92 3.57
N PRO A 965 -21.17 -12.71 2.55
CA PRO A 965 -19.91 -13.43 2.41
C PRO A 965 -18.97 -13.29 3.61
N LEU A 966 -19.06 -12.20 4.39
CA LEU A 966 -18.21 -12.02 5.57
C LEU A 966 -18.66 -12.87 6.76
N VAL A 967 -19.97 -13.16 6.87
CA VAL A 967 -20.50 -14.04 7.92
C VAL A 967 -20.17 -15.50 7.60
N GLU A 968 -20.38 -15.89 6.35
CA GLU A 968 -20.00 -17.22 5.85
C GLU A 968 -18.50 -17.46 6.01
N TYR A 969 -17.65 -16.53 5.54
CA TYR A 969 -16.19 -16.63 5.71
C TYR A 969 -15.78 -16.80 7.19
N LYS A 970 -16.44 -16.11 8.11
CA LYS A 970 -16.14 -16.20 9.55
C LYS A 970 -16.50 -17.54 10.16
N GLN A 971 -17.55 -18.20 9.66
CA GLN A 971 -17.91 -19.53 10.10
C GLN A 971 -16.92 -20.55 9.52
N ASP A 972 -16.83 -20.62 8.19
CA ASP A 972 -15.95 -21.54 7.47
C ASP A 972 -14.49 -21.44 7.97
N ALA A 973 -13.93 -20.22 8.10
CA ALA A 973 -12.57 -20.01 8.55
C ALA A 973 -12.35 -20.33 10.05
N TYR A 974 -13.40 -20.29 10.88
CA TYR A 974 -13.32 -20.73 12.27
C TYR A 974 -13.33 -22.26 12.36
N GLU A 975 -14.21 -22.92 11.60
CA GLU A 975 -14.27 -24.39 11.52
C GLU A 975 -12.93 -24.96 11.02
N MET A 976 -12.35 -24.37 9.97
CA MET A 976 -10.99 -24.68 9.49
C MET A 976 -9.91 -24.47 10.58
N PHE A 977 -9.99 -23.39 11.36
CA PHE A 977 -9.03 -23.13 12.43
C PHE A 977 -9.15 -24.11 13.61
N VAL A 978 -10.35 -24.59 13.92
CA VAL A 978 -10.55 -25.69 14.88
C VAL A 978 -9.93 -26.99 14.33
N GLY A 979 -10.08 -27.24 13.02
CA GLY A 979 -9.38 -28.32 12.30
C GLY A 979 -7.85 -28.22 12.43
N LEU A 980 -7.26 -27.06 12.07
CA LEU A 980 -5.83 -26.77 12.24
C LEU A 980 -5.36 -27.07 13.68
N MET A 981 -6.11 -26.62 14.68
CA MET A 981 -5.77 -26.83 16.09
C MET A 981 -5.82 -28.31 16.50
N ALA A 982 -6.71 -29.12 15.90
CA ALA A 982 -6.74 -30.56 16.08
C ALA A 982 -5.56 -31.27 15.40
N ASP A 983 -5.22 -30.82 14.18
CA ASP A 983 -4.12 -31.32 13.35
C ASP A 983 -2.74 -31.04 13.96
N LEU A 984 -2.53 -29.83 14.47
CA LEU A 984 -1.31 -29.43 15.19
C LEU A 984 -1.02 -30.37 16.36
N GLN A 985 -2.06 -30.64 17.17
CA GLN A 985 -1.96 -31.52 18.33
C GLN A 985 -1.64 -32.97 17.93
N ALA A 986 -2.36 -33.53 16.94
CA ALA A 986 -2.15 -34.90 16.47
C ALA A 986 -0.75 -35.08 15.83
N THR A 987 -0.37 -34.17 14.93
CA THR A 987 0.93 -34.18 14.25
C THR A 987 2.09 -34.00 15.24
N PHE A 988 1.91 -33.14 16.25
CA PHE A 988 2.89 -32.97 17.33
C PHE A 988 3.04 -34.24 18.16
N ALA A 989 1.93 -34.81 18.64
CA ALA A 989 1.95 -36.00 19.48
C ALA A 989 2.61 -37.19 18.76
N GLU A 990 2.25 -37.42 17.49
CA GLU A 990 2.89 -38.44 16.66
C GLU A 990 4.40 -38.19 16.50
N ARG A 991 4.81 -37.00 16.02
CA ARG A 991 6.23 -36.71 15.76
C ARG A 991 7.08 -36.74 17.02
N TRP A 992 6.59 -36.18 18.13
CA TRP A 992 7.32 -36.19 19.41
C TRP A 992 7.47 -37.60 19.97
N LEU A 993 6.39 -38.39 20.00
CA LEU A 993 6.44 -39.75 20.55
C LEU A 993 7.24 -40.70 19.64
N LYS A 994 7.24 -40.50 18.32
CA LYS A 994 8.07 -41.27 17.36
C LYS A 994 9.54 -40.85 17.27
N LEU A 995 9.90 -39.61 17.64
CA LEU A 995 11.27 -39.06 17.51
C LEU A 995 12.35 -39.97 18.13
N GLN A 996 13.34 -40.40 17.36
CA GLN A 996 14.52 -41.13 17.87
C GLN A 996 15.79 -40.31 17.61
N ILE A 997 16.75 -40.35 18.53
CA ILE A 997 18.06 -39.70 18.36
C ILE A 997 19.12 -40.76 18.07
N GLU A 998 19.61 -40.77 16.83
CA GLU A 998 20.75 -41.59 16.44
C GLU A 998 22.07 -40.94 16.87
N ILE A 999 22.79 -41.57 17.80
CA ILE A 999 24.13 -41.15 18.23
C ILE A 999 25.18 -41.82 17.33
N GLY A 1000 25.26 -41.37 16.08
CA GLY A 1000 26.26 -41.82 15.11
C GLY A 1000 27.56 -41.00 15.16
N PRO A 1001 28.69 -41.52 14.65
CA PRO A 1001 29.75 -40.65 14.16
C PRO A 1001 29.18 -39.74 13.05
N PRO A 1002 29.71 -38.51 12.86
CA PRO A 1002 29.22 -37.63 11.80
C PRO A 1002 29.32 -38.33 10.44
N PRO A 1003 28.33 -38.16 9.54
CA PRO A 1003 28.21 -38.93 8.30
C PRO A 1003 29.53 -38.93 7.54
N GLY A 1004 30.05 -40.12 7.32
CA GLY A 1004 31.47 -40.34 7.00
C GLY A 1004 31.92 -39.52 5.80
N GLN A 1005 33.06 -38.83 5.95
CA GLN A 1005 33.64 -38.00 4.90
C GLN A 1005 34.15 -38.86 3.73
N GLY A 1006 33.23 -39.22 2.83
CA GLY A 1006 33.56 -39.44 1.43
C GLY A 1006 34.37 -38.23 0.92
N PRO A 1007 35.33 -38.43 0.00
CA PRO A 1007 36.42 -37.50 -0.24
C PRO A 1007 35.92 -36.07 -0.46
N GLN A 1008 36.25 -35.19 0.49
CA GLN A 1008 35.79 -33.80 0.52
C GLN A 1008 36.12 -33.12 -0.82
N ARG A 1009 35.08 -32.75 -1.59
CA ARG A 1009 35.23 -31.63 -2.52
C ARG A 1009 35.56 -30.41 -1.66
N PRO A 1010 36.63 -29.65 -1.97
CA PRO A 1010 37.05 -28.55 -1.11
C PRO A 1010 35.96 -27.49 -1.05
N SER A 1011 35.36 -27.32 0.12
CA SER A 1011 34.42 -26.24 0.39
C SER A 1011 35.11 -24.90 0.15
N PRO A 1012 34.54 -24.00 -0.67
CA PRO A 1012 35.15 -22.69 -0.89
C PRO A 1012 35.13 -21.90 0.43
N SER A 1013 36.31 -21.46 0.88
CA SER A 1013 36.44 -20.59 2.05
C SER A 1013 35.68 -19.29 1.83
N GLY A 1014 35.04 -18.79 2.90
CA GLY A 1014 33.91 -17.87 2.81
C GLY A 1014 34.12 -16.59 2.01
N ARG A 1015 33.06 -16.20 1.30
CA ARG A 1015 32.77 -14.81 0.89
C ARG A 1015 31.35 -14.48 1.35
N GLY A 1016 31.16 -13.27 1.88
CA GLY A 1016 29.88 -12.82 2.44
C GLY A 1016 28.80 -12.64 1.37
N VAL A 1017 27.54 -12.76 1.80
CA VAL A 1017 26.38 -12.54 0.92
C VAL A 1017 26.15 -11.04 0.74
N THR A 1018 26.64 -10.51 -0.38
CA THR A 1018 26.19 -9.24 -0.96
C THR A 1018 25.62 -9.53 -2.34
N GLY A 1019 24.36 -9.14 -2.59
CA GLY A 1019 23.75 -9.24 -3.93
C GLY A 1019 24.34 -8.22 -4.93
N PRO A 1020 23.79 -8.09 -6.16
CA PRO A 1020 22.54 -8.68 -6.64
C PRO A 1020 22.71 -9.62 -7.87
N ALA A 1021 21.58 -10.10 -8.39
CA ALA A 1021 21.31 -10.72 -9.71
C ALA A 1021 22.50 -11.14 -10.63
N GLY A 1022 22.58 -12.44 -10.97
CA GLY A 1022 23.23 -12.89 -12.21
C GLY A 1022 23.76 -14.33 -12.25
N GLY A 1023 23.06 -15.21 -12.98
CA GLY A 1023 23.60 -16.39 -13.72
C GLY A 1023 24.53 -17.40 -13.03
N LEU A 1024 24.06 -18.64 -12.84
CA LEU A 1024 24.92 -19.80 -12.54
C LEU A 1024 25.53 -20.41 -13.81
N PRO A 1025 26.87 -20.60 -13.90
CA PRO A 1025 27.50 -21.30 -15.01
C PRO A 1025 27.65 -22.81 -14.75
N GLY A 1026 27.48 -23.62 -15.80
CA GLY A 1026 28.14 -24.93 -15.88
C GLY A 1026 27.34 -26.19 -15.49
N ALA A 1027 26.04 -26.27 -15.79
CA ALA A 1027 25.38 -27.57 -15.85
C ALA A 1027 26.03 -28.46 -16.94
N ALA A 1028 26.28 -29.75 -16.62
CA ALA A 1028 26.94 -30.67 -17.54
C ALA A 1028 26.02 -31.04 -18.72
N ARG A 1029 26.54 -30.98 -19.96
CA ARG A 1029 25.81 -31.39 -21.17
C ARG A 1029 25.41 -32.87 -21.13
N ARG A 1030 24.16 -33.16 -20.78
CA ARG A 1030 23.43 -34.30 -21.36
C ARG A 1030 22.77 -33.82 -22.65
N GLN A 1031 22.87 -34.61 -23.71
CA GLN A 1031 22.20 -34.31 -24.98
C GLN A 1031 20.75 -34.80 -24.92
N ALA A 1032 19.79 -33.86 -24.95
CA ALA A 1032 18.41 -34.18 -25.33
C ALA A 1032 18.32 -34.34 -26.87
N PRO A 1033 17.41 -35.19 -27.40
CA PRO A 1033 17.29 -35.42 -28.83
C PRO A 1033 16.71 -34.18 -29.56
N MET A 1034 17.13 -33.97 -30.80
CA MET A 1034 16.63 -32.88 -31.63
C MET A 1034 15.22 -33.16 -32.13
N VAL A 1035 14.29 -32.22 -31.93
CA VAL A 1035 13.04 -32.11 -32.70
C VAL A 1035 13.19 -30.95 -33.68
N ALA A 1036 12.81 -31.16 -34.93
CA ALA A 1036 13.26 -30.32 -36.05
C ALA A 1036 12.56 -28.95 -36.14
N SER A 1037 13.36 -27.88 -36.24
CA SER A 1037 12.88 -26.56 -36.68
C SER A 1037 12.55 -26.57 -38.17
N LYS A 1038 11.35 -26.12 -38.54
CA LYS A 1038 10.91 -25.95 -39.93
C LYS A 1038 11.28 -24.54 -40.43
N ALA A 1039 11.62 -24.40 -41.72
CA ALA A 1039 12.24 -23.19 -42.29
C ALA A 1039 11.57 -22.70 -43.60
N ALA A 1040 12.14 -21.61 -44.16
CA ALA A 1040 11.75 -20.87 -45.37
C ALA A 1040 10.54 -19.91 -45.20
N ALA A 1041 10.49 -18.71 -45.77
CA ALA A 1041 11.43 -17.94 -46.63
C ALA A 1041 11.15 -16.41 -46.44
N ASP A 1042 11.90 -15.40 -46.92
CA ASP A 1042 13.20 -15.25 -47.59
C ASP A 1042 13.63 -13.75 -47.42
N GLY A 1043 14.75 -13.19 -47.93
CA GLY A 1043 15.86 -13.75 -48.72
C GLY A 1043 16.83 -12.66 -49.23
N LEU A 1044 18.03 -13.07 -49.68
CA LEU A 1044 19.10 -12.30 -50.39
C LEU A 1044 19.75 -11.13 -49.61
N VAL A 1045 21.07 -10.91 -49.59
CA VAL A 1045 22.08 -10.90 -50.69
C VAL A 1045 23.48 -11.41 -50.24
N THR A 1046 24.32 -11.78 -51.22
CA THR A 1046 25.74 -12.23 -51.24
C THR A 1046 26.79 -11.28 -50.58
N SER A 1047 28.06 -11.64 -50.26
CA SER A 1047 28.86 -12.89 -50.19
C SER A 1047 30.31 -12.61 -49.71
N GLY A 1048 31.03 -13.57 -49.10
CA GLY A 1048 32.52 -13.63 -49.10
C GLY A 1048 33.23 -14.09 -47.81
N GLU A 1049 34.14 -15.07 -47.90
CA GLU A 1049 35.15 -15.43 -46.88
C GLU A 1049 36.45 -14.62 -47.10
N PRO A 1050 37.36 -14.47 -46.09
CA PRO A 1050 38.48 -15.42 -45.92
C PRO A 1050 38.91 -15.65 -44.43
N PRO A 1051 40.19 -15.87 -44.02
CA PRO A 1051 40.63 -17.12 -43.39
C PRO A 1051 41.11 -17.01 -41.90
N PRO A 1052 41.41 -18.13 -41.20
CA PRO A 1052 41.74 -18.13 -39.77
C PRO A 1052 43.25 -18.00 -39.43
N PRO A 1053 43.58 -17.46 -38.24
CA PRO A 1053 44.81 -17.88 -37.53
C PRO A 1053 44.70 -18.02 -35.99
N SER A 1054 45.14 -19.19 -35.51
CA SER A 1054 45.93 -19.51 -34.29
C SER A 1054 45.98 -18.62 -33.02
N ALA A 1055 45.80 -19.31 -31.87
CA ALA A 1055 46.69 -19.33 -30.69
C ALA A 1055 46.71 -18.20 -29.61
N GLN A 1056 45.88 -18.43 -28.58
CA GLN A 1056 46.21 -18.42 -27.12
C GLN A 1056 46.65 -17.13 -26.35
N ARG A 1057 45.87 -16.87 -25.28
CA ARG A 1057 46.23 -16.33 -23.94
C ARG A 1057 46.64 -14.85 -23.80
N ALA A 1058 45.64 -14.02 -23.51
CA ALA A 1058 45.72 -12.94 -22.52
C ALA A 1058 44.34 -12.74 -21.84
N ALA A 1059 44.29 -12.05 -20.71
CA ALA A 1059 43.11 -11.98 -19.84
C ALA A 1059 42.09 -10.87 -20.21
N SER A 1060 40.81 -11.16 -19.99
CA SER A 1060 39.74 -10.18 -19.71
C SER A 1060 38.69 -10.86 -18.81
N GLY A 1061 38.01 -10.18 -17.88
CA GLY A 1061 38.02 -8.74 -17.59
C GLY A 1061 36.85 -8.03 -18.28
N ILE A 1062 35.62 -8.36 -17.89
CA ILE A 1062 34.41 -7.67 -18.34
C ILE A 1062 34.30 -6.33 -17.58
N ALA A 1063 33.93 -5.28 -18.30
CA ALA A 1063 34.02 -3.89 -17.82
C ALA A 1063 32.76 -3.38 -17.12
N GLU A 1064 32.95 -2.43 -16.20
CA GLU A 1064 31.88 -1.62 -15.61
C GLU A 1064 31.34 -0.56 -16.60
N PRO A 1065 30.07 -0.12 -16.45
CA PRO A 1065 29.55 1.01 -17.22
C PRO A 1065 30.22 2.33 -16.80
N ALA A 1066 30.58 3.15 -17.78
CA ALA A 1066 31.44 4.32 -17.57
C ALA A 1066 30.75 5.46 -16.78
N PHE A 1067 31.31 5.81 -15.62
CA PHE A 1067 31.08 7.10 -14.96
C PHE A 1067 31.91 8.21 -15.63
N ALA A 1068 31.34 9.42 -15.70
CA ALA A 1068 32.06 10.60 -16.19
C ALA A 1068 33.15 11.03 -15.20
N ALA A 1069 34.36 11.32 -15.70
CA ALA A 1069 35.52 11.61 -14.86
C ALA A 1069 35.41 12.95 -14.10
N ASN A 1070 35.87 12.95 -12.85
CA ASN A 1070 35.98 14.15 -12.01
C ASN A 1070 37.13 15.06 -12.51
N PRO A 1071 36.87 16.32 -12.92
CA PRO A 1071 37.89 17.22 -13.47
C PRO A 1071 38.91 17.76 -12.45
N TYR A 1072 38.83 17.39 -11.17
CA TYR A 1072 39.73 17.84 -10.10
C TYR A 1072 40.56 16.71 -9.44
N ALA A 1073 40.62 15.53 -10.06
CA ALA A 1073 41.45 14.42 -9.59
C ALA A 1073 42.95 14.71 -9.82
N GLY A 1074 43.62 15.36 -8.85
CA GLY A 1074 45.08 15.57 -8.88
C GLY A 1074 45.64 16.72 -8.05
N VAL A 1075 44.82 17.58 -7.43
CA VAL A 1075 45.30 18.74 -6.66
C VAL A 1075 45.77 18.34 -5.25
N GLY A 1076 47.00 18.72 -4.89
CA GLY A 1076 47.62 18.44 -3.60
C GLY A 1076 47.16 19.37 -2.47
N ARG A 1077 47.32 18.92 -1.21
CA ARG A 1077 46.83 19.63 -0.01
C ARG A 1077 47.45 21.00 0.27
N ASN A 1078 48.45 21.44 -0.49
CA ASN A 1078 49.09 22.75 -0.36
C ASN A 1078 49.22 23.52 -1.70
N ASP A 1079 48.55 23.06 -2.78
CA ASP A 1079 48.60 23.76 -4.06
C ASP A 1079 47.74 25.04 -4.05
N PRO A 1080 48.17 26.13 -4.70
CA PRO A 1080 47.40 27.37 -4.76
C PRO A 1080 46.10 27.18 -5.54
N CYS A 1081 44.96 27.36 -4.86
CA CYS A 1081 43.64 27.05 -5.39
C CYS A 1081 43.23 27.95 -6.59
N PRO A 1082 42.73 27.40 -7.71
CA PRO A 1082 42.40 28.16 -8.92
C PRO A 1082 41.04 28.92 -8.85
N CYS A 1083 40.70 29.59 -7.73
CA CYS A 1083 39.48 30.40 -7.65
C CYS A 1083 39.51 31.64 -6.70
N GLY A 1084 40.04 32.77 -7.19
CA GLY A 1084 39.87 34.14 -6.64
C GLY A 1084 40.29 35.18 -7.69
N ARG A 1085 39.51 36.20 -8.12
CA ARG A 1085 38.86 37.36 -7.43
C ARG A 1085 39.90 38.40 -6.94
N PRO A 1086 39.64 39.74 -6.90
CA PRO A 1086 38.33 40.43 -6.98
C PRO A 1086 38.25 41.78 -7.80
N SER A 1087 37.02 42.33 -7.86
CA SER A 1087 36.60 43.77 -7.77
C SER A 1087 37.15 44.94 -8.63
N THR A 1088 36.18 45.75 -9.09
CA THR A 1088 36.14 47.24 -9.25
C THR A 1088 36.82 47.96 -10.43
N PRO A 1089 36.34 49.17 -10.83
CA PRO A 1089 36.59 49.75 -12.16
C PRO A 1089 37.43 51.03 -12.19
N ASN A 1090 38.01 51.36 -13.36
CA ASN A 1090 38.00 52.72 -13.92
C ASN A 1090 38.44 52.77 -15.40
N SER A 1091 38.27 53.94 -16.01
CA SER A 1091 38.72 54.31 -17.38
C SER A 1091 39.73 55.48 -17.29
N PRO A 1092 40.21 56.12 -18.38
CA PRO A 1092 40.34 55.73 -19.80
C PRO A 1092 41.80 55.94 -20.33
N THR A 1093 42.04 55.81 -21.65
CA THR A 1093 42.73 56.79 -22.56
C THR A 1093 43.64 56.19 -23.67
N HIS A 1094 43.75 56.96 -24.78
CA HIS A 1094 44.72 57.00 -25.91
C HIS A 1094 45.38 55.70 -26.45
N LEU A 1095 45.28 55.30 -27.74
CA LEU A 1095 45.67 55.96 -29.03
C LEU A 1095 47.17 56.37 -29.11
N PRO A 1096 47.86 56.35 -30.30
CA PRO A 1096 47.36 56.10 -31.68
C PRO A 1096 48.28 55.27 -32.64
N ARG A 1097 47.81 55.13 -33.91
CA ARG A 1097 48.59 54.96 -35.19
C ARG A 1097 49.23 53.58 -35.47
N SER A 1098 49.47 53.16 -36.73
CA SER A 1098 49.43 53.89 -38.03
C SER A 1098 49.10 53.00 -39.27
N ARG A 1099 48.47 53.60 -40.31
CA ARG A 1099 48.58 53.33 -41.78
C ARG A 1099 48.31 51.89 -42.33
N SER A 1100 47.85 51.64 -43.57
CA SER A 1100 47.14 52.37 -44.67
C SER A 1100 46.91 51.36 -45.84
N ALA A 1101 46.25 51.56 -47.00
CA ALA A 1101 45.67 52.73 -47.68
C ALA A 1101 44.70 52.29 -48.84
N ARG A 1102 43.86 53.23 -49.34
CA ARG A 1102 43.11 53.21 -50.65
C ARG A 1102 41.89 52.25 -50.71
N HIS A 1103 40.82 52.47 -51.49
CA HIS A 1103 40.56 53.41 -52.61
C HIS A 1103 39.33 54.36 -52.40
N ARG A 1104 38.90 55.08 -53.46
CA ARG A 1104 37.86 56.16 -53.53
C ARG A 1104 36.43 55.59 -53.62
N ARG A 1105 35.27 56.22 -53.37
CA ARG A 1105 34.67 57.52 -52.89
C ARG A 1105 33.49 57.98 -53.81
N PRO A 1106 32.42 58.66 -53.30
CA PRO A 1106 31.13 58.98 -53.97
C PRO A 1106 30.96 60.51 -54.22
N PRO A 1107 29.78 61.24 -54.24
CA PRO A 1107 28.32 60.90 -54.13
C PRO A 1107 27.31 61.72 -55.03
N ARG A 1108 25.97 61.55 -54.84
CA ARG A 1108 24.84 62.56 -54.84
C ARG A 1108 23.49 62.17 -55.51
N ALA A 1109 22.42 62.92 -55.19
CA ALA A 1109 21.07 63.01 -55.81
C ALA A 1109 20.85 64.46 -56.36
N PRO A 1110 19.63 65.06 -56.59
CA PRO A 1110 18.23 64.58 -56.77
C PRO A 1110 17.44 65.24 -57.96
N ARG A 1111 16.13 64.95 -58.20
CA ARG A 1111 15.01 65.94 -58.46
C ARG A 1111 13.67 65.41 -59.07
N ARG A 1112 12.55 65.97 -58.53
CA ARG A 1112 11.25 66.44 -59.14
C ARG A 1112 10.21 65.48 -59.79
N TYR A 1113 8.93 65.72 -59.39
CA TYR A 1113 7.60 65.78 -60.11
C TYR A 1113 7.36 64.94 -61.39
N ARG A 1114 6.15 64.44 -61.74
CA ARG A 1114 4.72 64.85 -61.48
C ARG A 1114 3.81 63.61 -61.84
N THR A 1115 2.47 63.49 -61.72
CA THR A 1115 1.28 64.34 -61.42
C THR A 1115 0.12 63.45 -60.91
N GLY A 1116 -0.91 63.99 -60.24
CA GLY A 1116 -2.19 63.30 -60.00
C GLY A 1116 -3.16 64.09 -59.09
N ASN A 1117 -4.40 64.32 -59.53
CA ASN A 1117 -5.46 65.02 -58.78
C ASN A 1117 -6.42 64.01 -58.10
N GLY A 1118 -7.28 64.38 -57.12
CA GLY A 1118 -7.72 65.73 -56.76
C GLY A 1118 -8.24 65.90 -55.33
N CYS A 1119 -9.07 66.94 -55.12
CA CYS A 1119 -9.29 67.56 -53.81
C CYS A 1119 -10.61 68.37 -53.75
N ARG A 1120 -11.29 68.37 -52.57
CA ARG A 1120 -12.06 69.47 -51.94
C ARG A 1120 -12.53 69.02 -50.54
N ARG A 1121 -12.28 69.78 -49.46
CA ARG A 1121 -13.12 70.83 -48.80
C ARG A 1121 -14.38 70.25 -48.09
N THR A 1122 -14.86 70.73 -46.93
CA THR A 1122 -14.74 72.09 -46.34
C THR A 1122 -14.73 72.11 -44.79
N CYS A 1123 -14.53 73.30 -44.21
CA CYS A 1123 -14.26 73.67 -42.82
C CYS A 1123 -15.42 73.56 -41.79
N ALA A 1124 -15.06 73.68 -40.49
CA ALA A 1124 -15.71 74.52 -39.44
C ALA A 1124 -17.12 74.12 -38.89
N THR A 1125 -17.59 74.44 -37.67
CA THR A 1125 -17.05 75.18 -36.49
C THR A 1125 -17.89 74.96 -35.21
N THR A 1126 -17.26 74.68 -34.05
CA THR A 1126 -17.61 75.12 -32.65
C THR A 1126 -19.06 74.87 -32.05
N PRO A 1127 -19.38 75.19 -30.75
CA PRO A 1127 -20.45 74.56 -29.93
C PRO A 1127 -21.64 75.55 -29.63
N PRO A 1128 -22.51 75.52 -28.56
CA PRO A 1128 -22.54 74.75 -27.28
C PRO A 1128 -23.94 74.39 -26.63
N LEU A 1129 -23.91 74.02 -25.32
CA LEU A 1129 -24.96 74.10 -24.26
C LEU A 1129 -26.05 72.99 -24.06
N ARG A 1130 -25.92 72.26 -22.93
CA ARG A 1130 -26.81 72.13 -21.72
C ARG A 1130 -28.29 72.62 -21.75
N PRO A 1131 -29.18 72.23 -20.79
CA PRO A 1131 -29.24 71.07 -19.85
C PRO A 1131 -30.70 70.50 -19.60
N TRP A 1132 -31.02 70.08 -18.35
CA TRP A 1132 -32.27 69.55 -17.71
C TRP A 1132 -32.29 68.00 -17.56
N ARG A 1133 -32.38 67.40 -16.34
CA ARG A 1133 -33.37 67.41 -15.23
C ARG A 1133 -34.64 66.58 -15.55
N SER A 1134 -35.27 65.80 -14.66
CA SER A 1134 -34.92 65.30 -13.30
C SER A 1134 -36.04 64.42 -12.70
N ALA A 1135 -35.73 63.51 -11.76
CA ALA A 1135 -36.65 63.01 -10.69
C ALA A 1135 -37.86 62.14 -11.18
N GLU A 1136 -38.69 61.46 -10.38
CA GLU A 1136 -38.64 60.87 -9.01
C GLU A 1136 -39.89 59.97 -8.74
N ARG A 1137 -39.78 58.95 -7.87
CA ARG A 1137 -40.90 58.22 -7.17
C ARG A 1137 -41.90 57.46 -8.10
N GLY A 1138 -42.68 56.46 -7.66
CA GLY A 1138 -42.67 55.65 -6.42
C GLY A 1138 -43.96 54.81 -6.23
N LEU A 1139 -43.94 53.86 -5.27
CA LEU A 1139 -45.09 53.27 -4.53
C LEU A 1139 -46.16 52.36 -5.25
N ARG A 1140 -46.34 51.14 -4.70
CA ARG A 1140 -47.60 50.35 -4.46
C ARG A 1140 -48.63 50.14 -5.61
N GLY A 1141 -49.26 48.98 -5.83
CA GLY A 1141 -49.18 47.64 -5.20
C GLY A 1141 -50.54 46.87 -5.21
N ARG A 1142 -50.50 45.55 -4.88
CA ARG A 1142 -51.62 44.61 -4.56
C ARG A 1142 -52.56 44.04 -5.65
N THR A 1143 -52.76 42.70 -5.55
CA THR A 1143 -54.00 41.91 -5.86
C THR A 1143 -54.43 41.73 -7.34
N ARG A 1144 -55.17 40.68 -7.76
CA ARG A 1144 -55.95 39.63 -7.05
C ARG A 1144 -56.24 38.37 -7.93
N SER A 1145 -56.39 37.19 -7.32
CA SER A 1145 -57.29 36.03 -7.69
C SER A 1145 -57.26 35.38 -9.10
N ALA A 1146 -57.71 34.13 -9.33
CA ALA A 1146 -57.91 32.91 -8.50
C ALA A 1146 -58.38 31.71 -9.39
N LEU A 1147 -58.30 30.47 -8.85
CA LEU A 1147 -59.05 29.21 -9.12
C LEU A 1147 -58.08 28.03 -8.78
N ALA A 1148 -58.31 27.03 -7.91
CA ALA A 1148 -59.45 26.15 -7.61
C ALA A 1148 -59.59 24.96 -8.61
N ARG A 1149 -59.94 23.72 -8.23
CA ARG A 1149 -60.12 23.00 -6.93
C ARG A 1149 -60.32 21.50 -7.25
N LEU A 1150 -60.02 20.56 -6.33
CA LEU A 1150 -60.78 19.30 -6.15
C LEU A 1150 -60.35 18.51 -4.87
N ILE A 1151 -61.26 17.65 -4.38
CA ILE A 1151 -61.36 17.02 -3.03
C ILE A 1151 -62.24 15.74 -3.24
N PRO A 1152 -61.97 14.52 -2.69
CA PRO A 1152 -62.43 14.16 -1.32
C PRO A 1152 -61.81 12.96 -0.53
N ARG A 1153 -61.74 13.11 0.83
CA ARG A 1153 -62.22 12.18 1.91
C ARG A 1153 -61.55 10.77 2.10
N HIS A 1154 -61.59 10.09 3.26
CA HIS A 1154 -62.02 10.40 4.65
C HIS A 1154 -61.33 9.51 5.72
N SER A 1155 -61.10 10.06 6.92
CA SER A 1155 -61.07 9.48 8.30
C SER A 1155 -60.97 7.95 8.57
N CYS A 1156 -60.09 7.56 9.52
CA CYS A 1156 -60.49 7.03 10.85
C CYS A 1156 -59.29 6.79 11.82
N ALA A 1157 -59.57 6.61 13.13
CA ALA A 1157 -58.65 6.16 14.19
C ALA A 1157 -59.47 5.49 15.32
N PRO A 1158 -58.94 4.51 16.09
CA PRO A 1158 -58.84 4.69 17.56
C PRO A 1158 -57.82 3.83 18.38
N ARG A 1159 -57.37 4.40 19.51
CA ARG A 1159 -57.10 3.80 20.87
C ARG A 1159 -55.88 2.88 21.17
N GLY A 1160 -55.39 3.00 22.43
CA GLY A 1160 -54.32 2.23 23.12
C GLY A 1160 -53.14 3.15 23.49
N ARG A 1161 -52.84 3.62 24.72
CA ARG A 1161 -52.74 3.00 26.08
C ARG A 1161 -51.76 1.79 26.08
N THR A 1162 -50.73 1.70 26.94
CA THR A 1162 -50.44 2.37 28.24
C THR A 1162 -48.96 2.76 28.44
N ASP A 1163 -48.67 3.50 29.51
CA ASP A 1163 -47.40 3.62 30.29
C ASP A 1163 -46.07 4.05 29.60
N GLY A 1164 -45.10 4.65 30.29
CA GLY A 1164 -45.13 5.24 31.64
C GLY A 1164 -43.74 5.37 32.29
N TRP A 1165 -43.35 6.60 32.65
CA TRP A 1165 -42.17 6.96 33.47
C TRP A 1165 -40.79 6.59 32.85
N ALA A 1166 -39.64 7.06 33.33
CA ALA A 1166 -39.12 8.37 33.78
C ALA A 1166 -37.71 8.09 34.38
N SER A 1167 -36.91 9.15 34.59
CA SER A 1167 -35.63 9.17 35.32
C SER A 1167 -34.36 8.58 34.65
N GLN A 1168 -33.23 9.12 35.11
CA GLN A 1168 -31.83 8.75 34.85
C GLN A 1168 -31.31 7.97 36.10
N PRO A 1169 -30.02 7.54 36.24
CA PRO A 1169 -28.85 7.77 35.40
C PRO A 1169 -27.91 6.53 35.22
N ARG A 1170 -26.67 6.82 34.82
CA ARG A 1170 -25.40 6.08 35.00
C ARG A 1170 -25.27 5.25 36.30
N PRO A 1171 -24.37 4.24 36.40
CA PRO A 1171 -23.03 4.16 35.78
C PRO A 1171 -22.94 4.24 34.24
#